data_AF-A0A7V7PN46-F1
#
_entry.id   AF-A0A7V7PN46-F1
#
_cell.length_a   1.000
_cell.length_b   1.000
_cell.length_c   1.000
_cell.angle_alpha   90.00
_cell.angle_beta   90.00
_cell.angle_gamma   90.00
#
_symmetry.space_group_name_H-M   'P 1'
#
loop_
_entity.id
_entity.type
_entity.pdbx_description
1 polymer ?
#
loop_
_entity_poly.entity_id
_entity_poly.type
_entity_poly.pdbx_seq_one_letter_code
_entity_poly.pdbx_strand_id
1 'polypeptide(L)'
;MPSTPPPPTRSPLSSLVASRRRRRGDGESPAPPGAPEGVVSTLRLTGAGVLEGHVFDAADPARRFVVELVLDGEPQAIARAELFQPGLGPAAGDGCHGFCFHIDPALLPHVRIAAVWIANGGAPVGEAVDLKAGAVSAASPLSEGGVEWTGDLALRGWLRRDAAPFPALVEAWADGACVATARADRWRSVARGNLRVAEPGFDLHLPAEFADGRAHAIEVLCDGKPLPNSPVRLVAFPQGLRAHLLDRAATEAEAEIGRLFDERFPASVPFGRFAAWEKRFAPALSSRAHANLLAVVAVGADGGERTLGGAGLDAAGDWVGTMLPAPGDARQRFAPSDLLAFLANEATADIVLFAAAGTEIRAGGLERLAAALADDRAAEIAYGDVLLRSADGTLAPLALPAFDYERTLEQGIGTHCFMMRRAAAIAAATSGADDLARLFLHPVEAGGVGAGAHLHVPGFGAVLPPFVGSEAGDLRRSVRAHLAARGCAAEVTERAAATLPAVRVARSAPPRPLALVIDAGADAARVAPVLEALDAGRGRQAPRIVVAMSVDPGERLQRDLDLAGVALCRSPPGTGQARRLGAAVEGVEAELVCLLDARLRPAAPDWLDELLGRFAEDGVGAVAPLVLGSCGLVAEAGLVLGPTGAPVPAFADRQHGDPGFGDALLVARQAAAVGPGCLLTRRADFLALGGFDPLLFPDHLGAVDYSLKLQALGRRVVVTPDAVVAFAAGSDATSAETPAHRVAREREARVLFARWTTVLANDPFYSPLLGRGAPGFAGLAWPPGDRSPRRPTVPQPHAVPPGW
;
A
#
# COMPACT_ATOMS: atom_id res chain seq x y z
N MET A 1 -49.49 -15.86 53.48
CA MET A 1 -49.13 -16.61 52.25
C MET A 1 -50.07 -16.20 51.14
N PRO A 2 -49.56 -15.45 50.18
CA PRO A 2 -49.82 -15.74 48.77
C PRO A 2 -48.54 -15.73 47.91
N SER A 3 -48.64 -16.45 46.81
CA SER A 3 -47.64 -16.87 45.83
C SER A 3 -47.20 -15.78 44.85
N THR A 4 -45.89 -15.67 44.62
CA THR A 4 -45.26 -14.85 43.57
C THR A 4 -44.78 -15.74 42.41
N PRO A 5 -45.00 -15.38 41.13
CA PRO A 5 -44.63 -16.21 39.97
C PRO A 5 -43.15 -16.01 39.53
N PRO A 6 -42.55 -16.97 38.80
CA PRO A 6 -41.15 -16.92 38.36
C PRO A 6 -40.95 -16.02 37.13
N PRO A 7 -39.69 -15.55 36.87
CA PRO A 7 -39.38 -14.63 35.79
C PRO A 7 -39.45 -15.30 34.40
N PRO A 8 -39.72 -14.55 33.32
CA PRO A 8 -39.83 -15.11 31.98
C PRO A 8 -38.46 -15.59 31.46
N THR A 9 -38.48 -16.80 30.89
CA THR A 9 -37.36 -17.46 30.24
C THR A 9 -36.96 -16.75 28.95
N ARG A 10 -35.66 -16.46 28.80
CA ARG A 10 -35.05 -15.99 27.55
C ARG A 10 -35.17 -17.08 26.48
N SER A 11 -35.84 -16.78 25.36
CA SER A 11 -35.84 -17.63 24.17
C SER A 11 -34.44 -17.69 23.53
N PRO A 12 -33.98 -18.86 23.03
CA PRO A 12 -32.71 -18.97 22.35
C PRO A 12 -32.77 -18.37 20.93
N LEU A 13 -31.78 -17.52 20.64
CA LEU A 13 -31.46 -16.90 19.35
C LEU A 13 -30.96 -17.94 18.33
N SER A 14 -31.84 -18.82 17.86
CA SER A 14 -31.52 -19.78 16.80
C SER A 14 -32.72 -20.10 15.91
N SER A 15 -33.23 -19.11 15.17
CA SER A 15 -34.08 -19.35 13.98
C SER A 15 -34.27 -18.07 13.15
N LEU A 16 -33.19 -17.48 12.63
CA LEU A 16 -33.29 -16.34 11.70
C LEU A 16 -32.27 -16.44 10.55
N VAL A 17 -32.05 -17.63 9.99
CA VAL A 17 -31.46 -17.80 8.64
C VAL A 17 -32.01 -19.09 8.04
N ALA A 18 -33.16 -19.00 7.37
CA ALA A 18 -33.63 -19.99 6.40
C ALA A 18 -34.85 -19.43 5.66
N SER A 19 -34.66 -18.49 4.74
CA SER A 19 -35.65 -18.25 3.68
C SER A 19 -35.58 -19.37 2.64
N ARG A 20 -35.97 -20.59 3.03
CA ARG A 20 -36.23 -21.68 2.07
C ARG A 20 -37.57 -21.37 1.38
N ARG A 21 -37.54 -20.68 0.24
CA ARG A 21 -38.63 -20.80 -0.75
C ARG A 21 -38.55 -22.22 -1.33
N ARG A 22 -39.49 -23.09 -0.94
CA ARG A 22 -39.73 -24.36 -1.65
C ARG A 22 -39.99 -24.03 -3.13
N ARG A 23 -39.33 -24.75 -4.05
CA ARG A 23 -39.80 -24.90 -5.44
C ARG A 23 -41.29 -25.29 -5.39
N ARG A 24 -42.18 -24.35 -5.70
CA ARG A 24 -43.57 -24.64 -6.03
C ARG A 24 -43.58 -25.06 -7.50
N GLY A 25 -44.18 -26.21 -7.79
CA GLY A 25 -44.45 -26.66 -9.15
C GLY A 25 -45.43 -25.73 -9.86
N ASP A 26 -45.42 -25.83 -11.19
CA ASP A 26 -46.14 -25.03 -12.19
C ASP A 26 -47.60 -24.70 -11.84
N GLY A 27 -47.80 -23.64 -11.07
CA GLY A 27 -49.08 -23.02 -10.77
C GLY A 27 -48.86 -21.55 -10.49
N GLU A 28 -49.62 -20.69 -11.18
CA GLU A 28 -49.53 -19.22 -11.21
C GLU A 28 -48.93 -18.60 -9.94
N SER A 29 -47.80 -17.88 -10.12
CA SER A 29 -47.19 -17.09 -9.06
C SER A 29 -48.20 -16.08 -8.51
N PRO A 30 -48.42 -16.03 -7.17
CA PRO A 30 -49.16 -14.91 -6.60
C PRO A 30 -48.38 -13.62 -6.92
N ALA A 31 -49.10 -12.60 -7.40
CA ALA A 31 -48.51 -11.30 -7.69
C ALA A 31 -47.71 -10.82 -6.46
N PRO A 32 -46.47 -10.32 -6.65
CA PRO A 32 -45.67 -9.82 -5.55
C PRO A 32 -46.41 -8.70 -4.80
N PRO A 33 -46.22 -8.55 -3.49
CA PRO A 33 -46.79 -7.44 -2.75
C PRO A 33 -46.36 -6.12 -3.41
N GLY A 34 -47.31 -5.21 -3.63
CA GLY A 34 -47.03 -3.88 -4.16
C GLY A 34 -46.04 -3.13 -3.26
N ALA A 35 -45.39 -2.11 -3.81
CA ALA A 35 -44.49 -1.26 -3.04
C ALA A 35 -45.21 -0.75 -1.77
N PRO A 36 -44.56 -0.78 -0.60
CA PRO A 36 -45.15 -0.26 0.64
C PRO A 36 -45.61 1.19 0.44
N GLU A 37 -46.76 1.56 0.99
CA GLU A 37 -47.29 2.93 0.94
C GLU A 37 -46.22 3.92 1.44
N GLY A 38 -45.92 4.96 0.65
CA GLY A 38 -44.93 5.99 0.98
C GLY A 38 -43.50 5.73 0.47
N VAL A 39 -43.21 4.54 -0.08
CA VAL A 39 -41.90 4.24 -0.68
C VAL A 39 -41.84 4.73 -2.12
N VAL A 40 -40.92 5.66 -2.39
CA VAL A 40 -40.61 6.14 -3.74
C VAL A 40 -39.44 5.35 -4.28
N SER A 41 -39.61 4.72 -5.44
CA SER A 41 -38.53 3.96 -6.07
C SER A 41 -38.51 4.06 -7.59
N THR A 42 -37.33 3.91 -8.16
CA THR A 42 -37.14 3.75 -9.61
C THR A 42 -36.06 2.71 -9.89
N LEU A 43 -36.14 2.08 -11.06
CA LEU A 43 -35.14 1.19 -11.61
C LEU A 43 -35.02 1.45 -13.10
N ARG A 44 -33.80 1.49 -13.62
CA ARG A 44 -33.50 1.77 -15.03
C ARG A 44 -32.27 1.01 -15.46
N LEU A 45 -32.22 0.64 -16.75
CA LEU A 45 -31.00 0.17 -17.40
C LEU A 45 -30.26 1.36 -18.01
N THR A 46 -28.99 1.49 -17.66
CA THR A 46 -28.07 2.51 -18.16
C THR A 46 -26.85 1.79 -18.76
N GLY A 47 -26.34 2.28 -19.89
CA GLY A 47 -25.25 1.61 -20.61
C GLY A 47 -25.48 0.12 -20.92
N ALA A 48 -24.40 -0.61 -21.19
CA ALA A 48 -24.44 -2.06 -21.41
C ALA A 48 -24.38 -2.80 -20.06
N GLY A 49 -25.55 -3.15 -19.51
CA GLY A 49 -25.66 -4.03 -18.33
C GLY A 49 -25.59 -3.34 -16.97
N VAL A 50 -25.79 -2.03 -16.86
CA VAL A 50 -25.81 -1.32 -15.56
C VAL A 50 -27.25 -1.02 -15.15
N LEU A 51 -27.72 -1.61 -14.05
CA LEU A 51 -29.00 -1.25 -13.44
C LEU A 51 -28.81 -0.23 -12.33
N GLU A 52 -29.51 0.88 -12.45
CA GLU A 52 -29.43 1.99 -11.50
C GLU A 52 -30.82 2.44 -11.10
N GLY A 53 -30.92 2.98 -9.89
CA GLY A 53 -32.19 3.43 -9.37
C GLY A 53 -32.04 4.08 -8.01
N HIS A 54 -33.17 4.41 -7.40
CA HIS A 54 -33.22 4.86 -6.02
C HIS A 54 -34.41 4.25 -5.31
N VAL A 55 -34.34 4.19 -3.98
CA VAL A 55 -35.46 3.79 -3.13
C VAL A 55 -35.39 4.50 -1.78
N PHE A 56 -36.45 5.19 -1.41
CA PHE A 56 -36.55 5.87 -0.12
C PHE A 56 -37.98 5.90 0.40
N ASP A 57 -38.11 6.07 1.71
CA ASP A 57 -39.37 6.25 2.41
C ASP A 57 -39.58 7.75 2.62
N ALA A 58 -40.61 8.35 2.00
CA ALA A 58 -40.87 9.78 2.13
C ALA A 58 -41.30 10.17 3.56
N ALA A 59 -41.76 9.22 4.37
CA ALA A 59 -42.11 9.43 5.78
C ALA A 59 -40.91 9.30 6.72
N ASP A 60 -39.86 8.59 6.30
CA ASP A 60 -38.59 8.44 7.04
C ASP A 60 -37.38 8.50 6.08
N PRO A 61 -37.00 9.72 5.63
CA PRO A 61 -35.90 9.89 4.69
C PRO A 61 -34.51 9.55 5.29
N ALA A 62 -34.42 9.30 6.60
CA ALA A 62 -33.18 8.82 7.23
C ALA A 62 -33.00 7.30 7.08
N ARG A 63 -34.08 6.56 6.79
CA ARG A 63 -34.02 5.12 6.53
C ARG A 63 -33.22 4.82 5.27
N ARG A 64 -32.40 3.77 5.31
CA ARG A 64 -31.67 3.25 4.15
C ARG A 64 -32.11 1.82 3.87
N PHE A 65 -32.55 1.57 2.65
CA PHE A 65 -32.93 0.23 2.23
C PHE A 65 -31.72 -0.56 1.72
N VAL A 66 -31.74 -1.86 1.96
CA VAL A 66 -30.88 -2.80 1.24
C VAL A 66 -31.73 -3.36 0.10
N VAL A 67 -31.16 -3.36 -1.09
CA VAL A 67 -31.78 -3.86 -2.32
C VAL A 67 -31.02 -5.08 -2.85
N GLU A 68 -31.72 -5.98 -3.53
CA GLU A 68 -31.21 -7.24 -4.08
C GLU A 68 -31.47 -7.28 -5.59
N LEU A 69 -30.42 -7.47 -6.38
CA LEU A 69 -30.48 -7.77 -7.81
C LEU A 69 -30.90 -9.22 -8.00
N VAL A 70 -31.91 -9.44 -8.82
CA VAL A 70 -32.43 -10.75 -9.19
C VAL A 70 -32.45 -10.86 -10.71
N LEU A 71 -31.71 -11.82 -11.27
CA LEU A 71 -31.64 -12.10 -12.70
C LEU A 71 -32.40 -13.39 -13.01
N ASP A 72 -33.41 -13.32 -13.88
CA ASP A 72 -34.30 -14.44 -14.23
C ASP A 72 -34.85 -15.23 -13.02
N GLY A 73 -35.09 -14.52 -11.90
CA GLY A 73 -35.62 -15.09 -10.66
C GLY A 73 -34.57 -15.55 -9.64
N GLU A 74 -33.28 -15.52 -10.00
CA GLU A 74 -32.18 -15.92 -9.12
C GLU A 74 -31.44 -14.70 -8.55
N PRO A 75 -31.32 -14.56 -7.22
CA PRO A 75 -30.54 -13.50 -6.58
C PRO A 75 -29.07 -13.52 -7.00
N GLN A 76 -28.52 -12.35 -7.33
CA GLN A 76 -27.14 -12.20 -7.79
C GLN A 76 -26.28 -11.31 -6.91
N ALA A 77 -26.84 -10.20 -6.42
CA ALA A 77 -26.08 -9.21 -5.65
C ALA A 77 -27.00 -8.43 -4.71
N ILE A 78 -26.43 -7.84 -3.66
CA ILE A 78 -27.13 -6.89 -2.78
C ILE A 78 -26.35 -5.59 -2.71
N ALA A 79 -27.05 -4.48 -2.56
CA ALA A 79 -26.48 -3.15 -2.38
C ALA A 79 -27.31 -2.37 -1.37
N ARG A 80 -26.68 -1.43 -0.67
CA ARG A 80 -27.41 -0.46 0.14
C ARG A 80 -27.72 0.76 -0.72
N ALA A 81 -28.94 1.26 -0.64
CA ALA A 81 -29.39 2.47 -1.33
C ALA A 81 -28.85 3.70 -0.59
N GLU A 82 -27.61 4.09 -0.88
CA GLU A 82 -26.89 5.19 -0.21
C GLU A 82 -26.12 6.11 -1.17
N LEU A 83 -26.20 5.88 -2.48
CA LEU A 83 -25.57 6.76 -3.47
C LEU A 83 -26.35 8.06 -3.59
N PHE A 84 -25.65 9.19 -3.74
CA PHE A 84 -26.30 10.47 -3.98
C PHE A 84 -27.01 10.47 -5.35
N GLN A 85 -28.28 10.86 -5.34
CA GLN A 85 -29.13 10.91 -6.52
C GLN A 85 -29.66 12.34 -6.71
N PRO A 86 -29.21 13.07 -7.75
CA PRO A 86 -29.66 14.42 -8.03
C PRO A 86 -31.13 14.43 -8.48
N GLY A 87 -31.85 15.50 -8.12
CA GLY A 87 -33.23 15.71 -8.54
C GLY A 87 -34.30 14.93 -7.75
N LEU A 88 -33.91 14.20 -6.70
CA LEU A 88 -34.85 13.74 -5.69
C LEU A 88 -35.33 14.97 -4.91
N GLY A 89 -36.61 15.32 -5.02
CA GLY A 89 -37.18 16.50 -4.37
C GLY A 89 -36.99 16.50 -2.83
N PRO A 90 -37.43 17.56 -2.13
CA PRO A 90 -37.11 17.78 -0.71
C PRO A 90 -37.53 16.66 0.24
N ALA A 91 -38.48 15.80 -0.16
CA ALA A 91 -38.90 14.63 0.62
C ALA A 91 -37.81 13.54 0.75
N ALA A 92 -36.74 13.59 -0.03
CA ALA A 92 -35.65 12.62 -0.01
C ALA A 92 -34.54 12.95 1.02
N GLY A 93 -34.70 13.99 1.84
CA GLY A 93 -33.70 14.34 2.86
C GLY A 93 -32.34 14.71 2.26
N ASP A 94 -31.30 13.94 2.56
CA ASP A 94 -29.92 14.16 2.08
C ASP A 94 -29.71 13.72 0.61
N GLY A 95 -30.71 13.13 -0.03
CA GLY A 95 -30.64 12.69 -1.43
C GLY A 95 -29.82 11.41 -1.65
N CYS A 96 -29.31 10.78 -0.59
CA CYS A 96 -28.46 9.60 -0.64
C CYS A 96 -29.27 8.30 -0.60
N HIS A 97 -30.04 8.05 -1.67
CA HIS A 97 -30.98 6.93 -1.78
C HIS A 97 -30.79 6.10 -3.06
N GLY A 98 -29.75 6.39 -3.83
CA GLY A 98 -29.41 5.71 -5.06
C GLY A 98 -28.72 4.36 -4.83
N PHE A 99 -28.85 3.47 -5.79
CA PHE A 99 -28.11 2.21 -5.87
C PHE A 99 -27.70 1.95 -7.32
N CYS A 100 -26.70 1.09 -7.48
CA CYS A 100 -26.16 0.68 -8.76
C CYS A 100 -25.85 -0.82 -8.70
N PHE A 101 -26.11 -1.53 -9.78
CA PHE A 101 -25.70 -2.90 -10.01
C PHE A 101 -25.13 -3.00 -11.41
N HIS A 102 -23.98 -3.65 -11.52
CA HIS A 102 -23.46 -4.07 -12.81
C HIS A 102 -23.72 -5.56 -12.99
N ILE A 103 -24.35 -5.92 -14.09
CA ILE A 103 -24.47 -7.30 -14.53
C ILE A 103 -23.15 -7.69 -15.20
N ASP A 104 -22.61 -8.84 -14.80
CA ASP A 104 -21.43 -9.42 -15.44
C ASP A 104 -21.67 -9.53 -16.96
N PRO A 105 -20.79 -8.95 -17.80
CA PRO A 105 -20.89 -9.07 -19.25
C PRO A 105 -20.96 -10.52 -19.75
N ALA A 106 -20.37 -11.48 -19.04
CA ALA A 106 -20.46 -12.90 -19.37
C ALA A 106 -21.88 -13.47 -19.15
N LEU A 107 -22.67 -12.89 -18.26
CA LEU A 107 -24.07 -13.28 -18.01
C LEU A 107 -25.05 -12.61 -18.96
N LEU A 108 -24.73 -11.43 -19.51
CA LEU A 108 -25.63 -10.67 -20.39
C LEU A 108 -26.20 -11.48 -21.57
N PRO A 109 -25.47 -12.39 -22.25
CA PRO A 109 -26.05 -13.22 -23.31
C PRO A 109 -27.11 -14.22 -22.81
N HIS A 110 -27.01 -14.62 -21.54
CA HIS A 110 -27.77 -15.72 -20.93
C HIS A 110 -28.94 -15.25 -20.08
N VAL A 111 -29.00 -13.98 -19.71
CA VAL A 111 -30.05 -13.41 -18.86
C VAL A 111 -31.04 -12.62 -19.71
N ARG A 112 -32.33 -12.71 -19.37
CA ARG A 112 -33.38 -11.90 -20.01
C ARG A 112 -33.92 -10.81 -19.11
N ILE A 113 -34.35 -11.14 -17.89
CA ILE A 113 -35.02 -10.22 -16.98
C ILE A 113 -34.09 -9.86 -15.83
N ALA A 114 -33.94 -8.56 -15.58
CA ALA A 114 -33.26 -8.02 -14.41
C ALA A 114 -34.26 -7.26 -13.53
N ALA A 115 -34.37 -7.64 -12.26
CA ALA A 115 -35.23 -7.00 -11.29
C ALA A 115 -34.44 -6.62 -10.03
N VAL A 116 -34.91 -5.61 -9.31
CA VAL A 116 -34.36 -5.22 -8.01
C VAL A 116 -35.46 -5.23 -6.97
N TRP A 117 -35.16 -5.74 -5.78
CA TRP A 117 -36.13 -5.94 -4.70
C TRP A 117 -35.60 -5.34 -3.40
N ILE A 118 -36.46 -4.82 -2.54
CA ILE A 118 -36.08 -4.46 -1.17
C ILE A 118 -35.82 -5.76 -0.39
N ALA A 119 -34.57 -5.96 0.03
CA ALA A 119 -34.14 -7.13 0.78
C ALA A 119 -34.96 -7.28 2.07
N ASN A 120 -35.31 -8.51 2.42
CA ASN A 120 -36.16 -8.88 3.57
C ASN A 120 -37.62 -8.38 3.54
N GLY A 121 -37.98 -7.44 2.66
CA GLY A 121 -39.35 -6.95 2.46
C GLY A 121 -40.04 -7.55 1.24
N GLY A 122 -39.27 -7.96 0.22
CA GLY A 122 -39.79 -8.59 -0.99
C GLY A 122 -40.64 -7.66 -1.87
N ALA A 123 -40.57 -6.35 -1.65
CA ALA A 123 -41.20 -5.34 -2.49
C ALA A 123 -40.31 -5.03 -3.70
N PRO A 124 -40.85 -4.94 -4.92
CA PRO A 124 -40.07 -4.56 -6.09
C PRO A 124 -39.63 -3.09 -6.01
N VAL A 125 -38.47 -2.81 -6.59
CA VAL A 125 -37.91 -1.47 -6.77
C VAL A 125 -38.04 -1.13 -8.24
N GLY A 126 -38.93 -0.21 -8.58
CA GLY A 126 -39.29 0.08 -9.98
C GLY A 126 -39.84 -1.12 -10.75
N GLU A 127 -39.83 -1.03 -12.08
CA GLU A 127 -40.24 -2.12 -12.98
C GLU A 127 -39.03 -2.98 -13.38
N ALA A 128 -39.25 -4.29 -13.51
CA ALA A 128 -38.23 -5.21 -14.02
C ALA A 128 -37.86 -4.86 -15.47
N VAL A 129 -36.58 -5.00 -15.79
CA VAL A 129 -36.00 -4.63 -17.09
C VAL A 129 -35.83 -5.89 -17.95
N ASP A 130 -36.34 -5.88 -19.19
CA ASP A 130 -35.96 -6.86 -20.22
C ASP A 130 -34.68 -6.41 -20.93
N LEU A 131 -33.57 -7.09 -20.64
CA LEU A 131 -32.24 -6.80 -21.17
C LEU A 131 -32.14 -7.01 -22.69
N LYS A 132 -33.07 -7.77 -23.30
CA LYS A 132 -33.10 -8.04 -24.75
C LYS A 132 -33.98 -7.05 -25.52
N ALA A 133 -34.79 -6.25 -24.84
CA ALA A 133 -35.68 -5.26 -25.46
C ALA A 133 -34.96 -3.96 -25.90
N GLY A 134 -33.67 -3.80 -25.59
CA GLY A 134 -32.81 -2.75 -26.15
C GLY A 134 -33.05 -1.32 -25.65
N ALA A 135 -33.99 -1.10 -24.73
CA ALA A 135 -34.25 0.22 -24.16
C ALA A 135 -33.22 0.57 -23.07
N VAL A 136 -32.08 1.11 -23.48
CA VAL A 136 -31.09 1.70 -22.59
C VAL A 136 -31.41 3.19 -22.41
N SER A 137 -31.57 3.64 -21.17
CA SER A 137 -31.69 5.07 -20.86
C SER A 137 -30.33 5.76 -21.04
N ALA A 138 -30.29 6.87 -21.75
CA ALA A 138 -29.05 7.50 -22.23
C ALA A 138 -28.25 8.30 -21.19
N ALA A 139 -28.77 8.54 -19.98
CA ALA A 139 -28.04 9.25 -18.94
C ALA A 139 -28.20 8.57 -17.57
N SER A 140 -27.08 8.16 -16.98
CA SER A 140 -27.00 7.70 -15.59
C SER A 140 -27.10 8.91 -14.66
N PRO A 141 -28.07 8.95 -13.73
CA PRO A 141 -28.21 10.03 -12.76
C PRO A 141 -27.23 9.90 -11.59
N LEU A 142 -26.44 8.83 -11.48
CA LEU A 142 -25.46 8.67 -10.42
C LEU A 142 -24.32 9.68 -10.55
N SER A 143 -23.77 10.06 -9.39
CA SER A 143 -22.64 10.98 -9.18
C SER A 143 -21.62 10.99 -10.33
N GLU A 144 -21.52 12.09 -11.07
CA GLU A 144 -20.54 12.29 -12.17
C GLU A 144 -19.09 12.50 -11.67
N GLY A 145 -18.89 12.40 -10.36
CA GLY A 145 -17.63 12.58 -9.68
C GLY A 145 -17.84 12.63 -8.18
N GLY A 146 -16.80 13.00 -7.45
CA GLY A 146 -16.88 13.27 -6.02
C GLY A 146 -15.60 13.88 -5.50
N VAL A 147 -15.71 14.64 -4.41
CA VAL A 147 -14.57 15.22 -3.70
C VAL A 147 -14.60 14.83 -2.22
N GLU A 148 -13.42 14.66 -1.64
CA GLU A 148 -13.22 14.41 -0.22
C GLU A 148 -12.07 15.26 0.33
N TRP A 149 -12.19 15.63 1.61
CA TRP A 149 -11.09 16.24 2.35
C TRP A 149 -10.23 15.15 2.96
N THR A 150 -8.96 15.10 2.57
CA THR A 150 -8.01 14.09 3.08
C THR A 150 -7.23 14.58 4.31
N GLY A 151 -7.53 15.79 4.81
CA GLY A 151 -6.82 16.45 5.89
C GLY A 151 -6.00 17.66 5.43
N ASP A 152 -5.80 18.61 6.34
CA ASP A 152 -5.07 19.86 6.11
C ASP A 152 -5.56 20.65 4.87
N LEU A 153 -4.67 21.03 3.95
CA LEU A 153 -5.00 21.78 2.74
C LEU A 153 -5.16 20.89 1.50
N ALA A 154 -5.29 19.58 1.68
CA ALA A 154 -5.37 18.61 0.60
C ALA A 154 -6.81 18.11 0.38
N LEU A 155 -7.28 18.24 -0.86
CA LEU A 155 -8.54 17.70 -1.34
C LEU A 155 -8.24 16.66 -2.42
N ARG A 156 -9.04 15.59 -2.46
CA ARG A 156 -8.91 14.53 -3.45
C ARG A 156 -10.27 14.26 -4.07
N GLY A 157 -10.28 13.85 -5.32
CA GLY A 157 -11.53 13.44 -5.94
C GLY A 157 -11.36 12.65 -7.21
N TRP A 158 -12.50 12.38 -7.83
CA TRP A 158 -12.61 11.66 -9.10
C TRP A 158 -13.76 12.24 -9.93
N LEU A 159 -13.71 11.96 -11.23
CA LEU A 159 -14.72 12.33 -12.22
C LEU A 159 -15.04 11.09 -13.04
N ARG A 160 -16.30 10.93 -13.44
CA ARG A 160 -16.68 9.88 -14.39
C ARG A 160 -16.04 10.19 -15.74
N ARG A 161 -15.40 9.19 -16.35
CA ARG A 161 -14.60 9.34 -17.57
C ARG A 161 -15.33 9.97 -18.76
N ASP A 162 -16.64 9.78 -18.85
CA ASP A 162 -17.49 10.32 -19.93
C ASP A 162 -18.19 11.63 -19.54
N ALA A 163 -18.02 12.12 -18.31
CA ALA A 163 -18.68 13.34 -17.84
C ALA A 163 -18.01 14.63 -18.34
N ALA A 164 -16.71 14.58 -18.67
CA ALA A 164 -15.94 15.74 -19.11
C ALA A 164 -14.80 15.36 -20.08
N PRO A 165 -14.34 16.28 -20.95
CA PRO A 165 -13.15 16.08 -21.76
C PRO A 165 -11.92 15.76 -20.91
N PHE A 166 -11.16 14.73 -21.27
CA PHE A 166 -9.99 14.28 -20.50
C PHE A 166 -8.66 14.88 -21.04
N PRO A 167 -7.75 15.35 -20.17
CA PRO A 167 -7.91 15.47 -18.72
C PRO A 167 -8.71 16.75 -18.37
N ALA A 168 -9.75 16.58 -17.55
CA ALA A 168 -10.63 17.67 -17.14
C ALA A 168 -9.93 18.61 -16.16
N LEU A 169 -10.22 19.91 -16.24
CA LEU A 169 -9.76 20.90 -15.27
C LEU A 169 -10.77 20.97 -14.12
N VAL A 170 -10.26 20.83 -12.91
CA VAL A 170 -11.01 20.96 -11.67
C VAL A 170 -10.51 22.19 -10.93
N GLU A 171 -11.44 23.01 -10.44
CA GLU A 171 -11.16 24.29 -9.80
C GLU A 171 -11.70 24.29 -8.37
N ALA A 172 -10.89 24.74 -7.41
CA ALA A 172 -11.31 25.03 -6.06
C ALA A 172 -11.58 26.53 -5.92
N TRP A 173 -12.74 26.89 -5.40
CA TRP A 173 -13.21 28.25 -5.21
C TRP A 173 -13.50 28.52 -3.74
N ALA A 174 -13.07 29.69 -3.27
CA ALA A 174 -13.38 30.21 -1.94
C ALA A 174 -13.73 31.69 -2.06
N ASP A 175 -14.78 32.12 -1.37
CA ASP A 175 -15.26 33.52 -1.36
C ASP A 175 -15.38 34.15 -2.76
N GLY A 176 -15.80 33.36 -3.75
CA GLY A 176 -16.01 33.83 -5.14
C GLY A 176 -14.74 33.99 -5.98
N ALA A 177 -13.59 33.47 -5.53
CA ALA A 177 -12.34 33.43 -6.30
C ALA A 177 -11.83 32.01 -6.47
N CYS A 178 -11.24 31.70 -7.64
CA CYS A 178 -10.53 30.45 -7.86
C CYS A 178 -9.18 30.48 -7.14
N VAL A 179 -8.98 29.56 -6.20
CA VAL A 179 -7.81 29.53 -5.31
C VAL A 179 -6.83 28.39 -5.62
N ALA A 180 -7.30 27.33 -6.28
CA ALA A 180 -6.45 26.25 -6.76
C ALA A 180 -7.08 25.56 -7.97
N THR A 181 -6.25 24.94 -8.80
CA THR A 181 -6.68 24.14 -9.94
C THR A 181 -5.89 22.84 -10.02
N ALA A 182 -6.52 21.77 -10.47
CA ALA A 182 -5.88 20.49 -10.75
C ALA A 182 -6.44 19.88 -12.03
N ARG A 183 -5.65 19.03 -12.69
CA ARG A 183 -6.16 18.21 -13.80
C ARG A 183 -6.56 16.85 -13.25
N ALA A 184 -7.67 16.32 -13.74
CA ALA A 184 -8.08 14.95 -13.46
C ALA A 184 -7.30 13.99 -14.38
N ASP A 185 -5.99 13.89 -14.16
CA ASP A 185 -5.04 13.13 -14.98
C ASP A 185 -4.48 11.88 -14.27
N ARG A 186 -5.02 11.57 -13.09
CA ARG A 186 -4.68 10.37 -12.31
C ARG A 186 -5.77 9.33 -12.42
N TRP A 187 -5.52 8.15 -11.87
CA TRP A 187 -6.53 7.10 -11.74
C TRP A 187 -6.98 6.96 -10.29
N ARG A 188 -8.24 6.57 -10.12
CA ARG A 188 -8.87 6.24 -8.83
C ARG A 188 -9.72 5.00 -8.99
N SER A 189 -9.60 4.08 -8.06
CA SER A 189 -10.51 2.95 -7.96
C SER A 189 -11.76 3.37 -7.20
N VAL A 190 -12.87 3.49 -7.92
CA VAL A 190 -14.15 3.97 -7.42
C VAL A 190 -15.11 2.79 -7.30
N ALA A 191 -15.77 2.65 -6.16
CA ALA A 191 -16.83 1.67 -5.99
C ALA A 191 -18.09 2.12 -6.77
N ARG A 192 -18.62 1.23 -7.60
CA ARG A 192 -19.90 1.39 -8.30
C ARG A 192 -20.75 0.16 -8.10
N GLY A 193 -21.63 0.25 -7.11
CA GLY A 193 -22.44 -0.90 -6.72
C GLY A 193 -21.56 -2.07 -6.28
N ASN A 194 -21.65 -3.17 -7.03
CA ASN A 194 -20.91 -4.41 -6.84
C ASN A 194 -19.61 -4.50 -7.68
N LEU A 195 -19.14 -3.41 -8.31
CA LEU A 195 -17.85 -3.38 -9.02
C LEU A 195 -16.95 -2.27 -8.47
N ARG A 196 -15.65 -2.41 -8.75
CA ARG A 196 -14.70 -1.30 -8.74
C ARG A 196 -14.36 -0.92 -10.17
N VAL A 197 -14.35 0.37 -10.46
CA VAL A 197 -14.00 0.92 -11.78
C VAL A 197 -12.84 1.90 -11.66
N ALA A 198 -12.02 1.98 -12.70
CA ALA A 198 -10.94 2.96 -12.80
C ALA A 198 -11.50 4.26 -13.42
N GLU A 199 -11.49 5.33 -12.64
CA GLU A 199 -11.99 6.64 -13.06
C GLU A 199 -10.89 7.71 -13.01
N PRO A 200 -10.94 8.74 -13.86
CA PRO A 200 -10.08 9.91 -13.75
C PRO A 200 -10.14 10.55 -12.36
N GLY A 201 -8.99 10.85 -11.79
CA GLY A 201 -8.81 11.38 -10.45
C GLY A 201 -7.98 12.65 -10.42
N PHE A 202 -8.19 13.47 -9.39
CA PHE A 202 -7.42 14.69 -9.15
C PHE A 202 -6.99 14.80 -7.68
N ASP A 203 -5.91 15.55 -7.47
CA ASP A 203 -5.39 15.97 -6.16
C ASP A 203 -5.27 17.50 -6.17
N LEU A 204 -6.07 18.20 -5.34
CA LEU A 204 -6.09 19.65 -5.19
C LEU A 204 -5.38 20.04 -3.89
N HIS A 205 -4.46 20.99 -3.97
CA HIS A 205 -3.78 21.55 -2.79
C HIS A 205 -4.06 23.03 -2.70
N LEU A 206 -4.66 23.45 -1.58
CA LEU A 206 -5.04 24.83 -1.37
C LEU A 206 -3.82 25.71 -1.00
N PRO A 207 -3.90 27.04 -1.23
CA PRO A 207 -2.89 27.99 -0.78
C PRO A 207 -2.71 27.96 0.75
N ALA A 208 -1.50 28.26 1.22
CA ALA A 208 -1.15 28.18 2.64
C ALA A 208 -1.95 29.16 3.52
N GLU A 209 -2.51 30.22 2.94
CA GLU A 209 -3.37 31.19 3.65
C GLU A 209 -4.67 30.59 4.21
N PHE A 210 -5.13 29.46 3.65
CA PHE A 210 -6.29 28.72 4.18
C PHE A 210 -5.96 27.93 5.44
N ALA A 211 -4.68 27.81 5.80
CA ALA A 211 -4.25 27.27 7.08
C ALA A 211 -4.13 28.40 8.11
N ASP A 212 -5.25 29.02 8.49
CA ASP A 212 -5.33 30.11 9.48
C ASP A 212 -6.02 29.68 10.78
N GLY A 213 -6.34 28.39 10.92
CA GLY A 213 -7.08 27.81 12.05
C GLY A 213 -8.58 28.11 12.04
N ARG A 214 -9.12 28.68 10.95
CA ARG A 214 -10.55 28.93 10.77
C ARG A 214 -11.17 27.87 9.85
N ALA A 215 -12.50 27.74 9.95
CA ALA A 215 -13.26 26.89 9.04
C ALA A 215 -13.49 27.60 7.72
N HIS A 216 -13.08 26.95 6.62
CA HIS A 216 -13.28 27.41 5.26
C HIS A 216 -14.25 26.48 4.53
N ALA A 217 -15.07 27.04 3.64
CA ALA A 217 -15.91 26.28 2.72
C ALA A 217 -15.36 26.43 1.30
N ILE A 218 -14.96 25.32 0.70
CA ILE A 218 -14.32 25.29 -0.62
C ILE A 218 -15.26 24.64 -1.62
N GLU A 219 -15.72 25.42 -2.59
CA GLU A 219 -16.48 24.90 -3.72
C GLU A 219 -15.53 24.27 -4.74
N VAL A 220 -15.72 22.98 -5.03
CA VAL A 220 -14.94 22.28 -6.05
C VAL A 220 -15.81 22.07 -7.29
N LEU A 221 -15.36 22.64 -8.41
CA LEU A 221 -16.09 22.71 -9.66
C LEU A 221 -15.35 21.96 -10.77
N CYS A 222 -16.09 21.38 -11.71
CA CYS A 222 -15.60 20.91 -12.99
C CYS A 222 -16.52 21.45 -14.08
N ASP A 223 -15.96 22.11 -15.10
CA ASP A 223 -16.74 22.76 -16.17
C ASP A 223 -17.85 23.70 -15.62
N GLY A 224 -17.50 24.47 -14.58
CA GLY A 224 -18.42 25.39 -13.90
C GLY A 224 -19.52 24.74 -13.05
N LYS A 225 -19.55 23.41 -12.93
CA LYS A 225 -20.55 22.67 -12.12
C LYS A 225 -19.93 22.13 -10.83
N PRO A 226 -20.61 22.24 -9.67
CA PRO A 226 -20.10 21.71 -8.41
C PRO A 226 -20.09 20.18 -8.43
N LEU A 227 -18.99 19.61 -7.95
CA LEU A 227 -18.87 18.18 -7.76
C LEU A 227 -19.66 17.71 -6.53
N PRO A 228 -20.14 16.48 -6.51
CA PRO A 228 -20.74 15.87 -5.32
C PRO A 228 -19.80 15.94 -4.10
N ASN A 229 -20.35 16.24 -2.93
CA ASN A 229 -19.67 16.64 -1.67
C ASN A 229 -19.03 18.05 -1.65
N SER A 230 -19.28 18.87 -2.67
CA SER A 230 -18.97 20.31 -2.67
C SER A 230 -20.16 21.13 -2.11
N PRO A 231 -19.94 22.18 -1.31
CA PRO A 231 -18.65 22.66 -0.81
C PRO A 231 -18.07 21.78 0.29
N VAL A 232 -16.76 21.61 0.26
CA VAL A 232 -16.00 20.89 1.28
C VAL A 232 -15.66 21.85 2.42
N ARG A 233 -15.97 21.47 3.66
CA ARG A 233 -15.57 22.24 4.85
C ARG A 233 -14.28 21.68 5.44
N LEU A 234 -13.31 22.56 5.68
CA LEU A 234 -12.01 22.19 6.23
C LEU A 234 -11.50 23.21 7.25
N VAL A 235 -10.56 22.77 8.09
CA VAL A 235 -9.77 23.60 9.00
C VAL A 235 -8.33 23.11 8.91
N ALA A 236 -7.40 24.04 8.71
CA ALA A 236 -5.97 23.75 8.63
C ALA A 236 -5.18 24.71 9.52
N PHE A 237 -4.03 24.25 10.02
CA PHE A 237 -3.18 25.03 10.92
C PHE A 237 -1.78 25.18 10.31
N PRO A 238 -1.24 26.40 10.21
CA PRO A 238 -0.05 26.65 9.41
C PRO A 238 1.19 25.94 9.96
N GLN A 239 1.20 25.69 11.27
CA GLN A 239 2.28 25.03 12.00
C GLN A 239 1.79 23.82 12.82
N GLY A 240 0.62 23.26 12.45
CA GLY A 240 -0.08 22.28 13.27
C GLY A 240 -0.87 22.90 14.42
N LEU A 241 -1.77 22.11 14.98
CA LEU A 241 -2.64 22.47 16.09
C LEU A 241 -1.83 22.81 17.35
N ARG A 242 -0.72 22.10 17.62
CA ARG A 242 0.13 22.39 18.79
C ARG A 242 0.61 23.83 18.80
N ALA A 243 1.23 24.26 17.69
CA ALA A 243 1.77 25.61 17.59
C ALA A 243 0.65 26.66 17.67
N HIS A 244 -0.49 26.38 17.03
CA HIS A 244 -1.66 27.24 17.12
C HIS A 244 -2.18 27.40 18.56
N LEU A 245 -2.16 26.33 19.35
CA LEU A 245 -2.56 26.38 20.76
C LEU A 245 -1.54 27.12 21.62
N LEU A 246 -0.23 26.86 21.43
CA LEU A 246 0.84 27.56 22.15
C LEU A 246 0.80 29.08 21.93
N ASP A 247 0.60 29.53 20.69
CA ASP A 247 0.55 30.95 20.36
C ASP A 247 -0.64 31.69 21.00
N ARG A 248 -1.67 30.96 21.45
CA ARG A 248 -2.88 31.54 22.07
C ARG A 248 -2.88 31.50 23.59
N ALA A 249 -1.70 31.37 24.22
CA ALA A 249 -1.53 31.24 25.67
C ALA A 249 -2.29 30.04 26.27
N ALA A 250 -2.41 28.94 25.52
CA ALA A 250 -3.00 27.70 26.00
C ALA A 250 -2.12 27.02 27.07
N THR A 251 -2.73 26.15 27.86
CA THR A 251 -2.04 25.35 28.88
C THR A 251 -1.12 24.30 28.25
N GLU A 252 -0.13 23.83 29.01
CA GLU A 252 0.76 22.72 28.59
C GLU A 252 -0.03 21.46 28.20
N ALA A 253 -1.16 21.20 28.89
CA ALA A 253 -2.06 20.11 28.57
C ALA A 253 -2.72 20.27 27.17
N GLU A 254 -3.13 21.48 26.80
CA GLU A 254 -3.70 21.74 25.47
C GLU A 254 -2.64 21.67 24.38
N ALA A 255 -1.43 22.17 24.64
CA ALA A 255 -0.30 22.01 23.73
C ALA A 255 0.03 20.51 23.50
N GLU A 256 -0.08 19.69 24.54
CA GLU A 256 0.11 18.24 24.44
C GLU A 256 -1.02 17.56 23.66
N ILE A 257 -2.28 17.99 23.82
CA ILE A 257 -3.40 17.56 22.96
C ILE A 257 -3.13 17.94 21.50
N GLY A 258 -2.65 19.15 21.26
CA GLY A 258 -2.24 19.61 19.92
C GLY A 258 -1.11 18.76 19.34
N ARG A 259 -0.10 18.41 20.15
CA ARG A 259 1.00 17.53 19.74
C ARG A 259 0.47 16.16 19.31
N LEU A 260 -0.37 15.55 20.16
CA LEU A 260 -0.98 14.25 19.88
C LEU A 260 -1.91 14.31 18.66
N PHE A 261 -2.61 15.42 18.43
CA PHE A 261 -3.42 15.63 17.23
C PHE A 261 -2.54 15.71 15.99
N ASP A 262 -1.49 16.53 15.99
CA ASP A 262 -0.58 16.70 14.86
C ASP A 262 0.17 15.40 14.51
N GLU A 263 0.54 14.61 15.51
CA GLU A 263 1.15 13.29 15.33
C GLU A 263 0.18 12.26 14.74
N ARG A 264 -1.11 12.40 15.03
CA ARG A 264 -2.16 11.50 14.52
C ARG A 264 -2.63 11.94 13.14
N PHE A 265 -2.79 13.23 12.87
CA PHE A 265 -3.29 13.75 11.61
C PHE A 265 -2.22 14.61 10.91
N PRO A 266 -1.07 14.02 10.53
CA PRO A 266 0.01 14.78 9.94
C PRO A 266 -0.41 15.30 8.58
N ALA A 267 -0.22 16.61 8.38
CA ALA A 267 -0.41 17.22 7.08
C ALA A 267 0.63 16.70 6.07
N SER A 268 0.38 16.93 4.79
CA SER A 268 1.38 16.69 3.76
C SER A 268 1.34 17.80 2.72
N VAL A 269 2.51 18.09 2.15
CA VAL A 269 2.67 19.08 1.08
C VAL A 269 3.22 18.41 -0.17
N PRO A 270 2.83 18.87 -1.37
CA PRO A 270 3.29 18.26 -2.61
C PRO A 270 4.80 18.49 -2.79
N PHE A 271 5.48 17.58 -3.48
CA PHE A 271 6.93 17.64 -3.69
C PHE A 271 7.38 18.95 -4.37
N GLY A 272 6.53 19.57 -5.20
CA GLY A 272 6.80 20.88 -5.80
C GLY A 272 6.97 22.04 -4.80
N ARG A 273 6.56 21.87 -3.53
CA ARG A 273 6.80 22.83 -2.44
C ARG A 273 8.02 22.50 -1.59
N PHE A 274 8.92 21.63 -2.08
CA PHE A 274 10.12 21.20 -1.36
C PHE A 274 10.95 22.37 -0.81
N ALA A 275 11.21 23.41 -1.60
CA ALA A 275 12.04 24.55 -1.14
C ALA A 275 11.44 25.27 0.09
N ALA A 276 10.11 25.44 0.13
CA ALA A 276 9.42 26.05 1.26
C ALA A 276 9.43 25.12 2.49
N TRP A 277 9.20 23.82 2.26
CA TRP A 277 9.30 22.79 3.29
C TRP A 277 10.70 22.75 3.91
N GLU A 278 11.74 22.78 3.10
CA GLU A 278 13.11 22.71 3.56
C GLU A 278 13.55 23.97 4.30
N LYS A 279 13.18 25.16 3.82
CA LYS A 279 13.44 26.41 4.54
C LYS A 279 12.87 26.39 5.96
N ARG A 280 11.73 25.73 6.15
CA ARG A 280 11.04 25.61 7.44
C ARG A 280 11.65 24.51 8.32
N PHE A 281 11.94 23.35 7.73
CA PHE A 281 12.41 22.18 8.44
C PHE A 281 13.85 21.83 8.06
N ALA A 282 14.70 22.86 7.95
CA ALA A 282 16.12 22.67 7.68
C ALA A 282 16.68 21.70 8.74
N PRO A 283 17.45 20.68 8.35
CA PRO A 283 18.03 19.77 9.33
C PRO A 283 18.87 20.58 10.32
N ALA A 284 18.72 20.27 11.61
CA ALA A 284 19.57 20.88 12.63
C ALA A 284 21.03 20.57 12.29
N LEU A 285 21.84 21.61 12.13
CA LEU A 285 23.28 21.45 11.98
C LEU A 285 23.80 20.83 13.28
N SER A 286 24.54 19.74 13.17
CA SER A 286 25.22 19.16 14.33
C SER A 286 26.24 20.16 14.84
N SER A 287 26.12 20.59 16.10
CA SER A 287 27.12 21.44 16.74
C SER A 287 28.36 20.66 17.20
N ARG A 288 28.36 19.32 17.05
CA ARG A 288 29.54 18.50 17.35
C ARG A 288 30.56 18.72 16.24
N ALA A 289 31.59 19.49 16.54
CA ALA A 289 32.81 19.51 15.76
C ALA A 289 33.36 18.08 15.69
N HIS A 290 33.55 17.56 14.47
CA HIS A 290 34.33 16.36 14.28
C HIS A 290 35.78 16.74 14.55
N ALA A 291 36.37 16.20 15.62
CA ALA A 291 37.74 16.53 16.02
C ALA A 291 38.81 16.01 15.04
N ASN A 292 38.41 15.21 14.05
CA ASN A 292 39.30 14.52 13.12
C ASN A 292 39.04 14.99 11.68
N LEU A 293 40.13 15.09 10.90
CA LEU A 293 40.13 15.29 9.45
C LEU A 293 39.20 14.27 8.79
N LEU A 294 38.27 14.70 7.94
CA LEU A 294 37.40 13.80 7.18
C LEU A 294 38.08 13.31 5.91
N ALA A 295 37.83 12.06 5.51
CA ALA A 295 38.30 11.53 4.23
C ALA A 295 37.15 11.47 3.20
N VAL A 296 37.39 11.96 1.98
CA VAL A 296 36.39 11.99 0.90
C VAL A 296 36.91 11.29 -0.34
N VAL A 297 36.13 10.38 -0.90
CA VAL A 297 36.44 9.66 -2.13
C VAL A 297 35.34 9.93 -3.15
N ALA A 298 35.68 10.64 -4.22
CA ALA A 298 34.82 10.81 -5.39
C ALA A 298 35.17 9.74 -6.43
N VAL A 299 34.19 8.92 -6.83
CA VAL A 299 34.39 7.81 -7.76
C VAL A 299 33.77 8.13 -9.12
N GLY A 300 34.59 8.12 -10.17
CA GLY A 300 34.15 8.32 -11.56
C GLY A 300 34.98 9.35 -12.32
N ALA A 301 34.88 9.32 -13.65
CA ALA A 301 35.68 10.18 -14.54
C ALA A 301 35.18 11.63 -14.63
N ASP A 302 33.86 11.85 -14.54
CA ASP A 302 33.24 13.15 -14.82
C ASP A 302 32.67 13.82 -13.57
N GLY A 303 33.14 15.03 -13.25
CA GLY A 303 32.56 15.87 -12.20
C GLY A 303 33.10 15.63 -10.78
N GLY A 304 34.18 14.87 -10.62
CA GLY A 304 34.84 14.69 -9.31
C GLY A 304 35.29 16.02 -8.69
N GLU A 305 35.80 16.95 -9.51
CA GLU A 305 36.14 18.31 -9.06
C GLU A 305 34.94 19.08 -8.52
N ARG A 306 33.74 18.87 -9.08
CA ARG A 306 32.51 19.49 -8.54
C ARG A 306 32.13 18.90 -7.18
N THR A 307 32.33 17.60 -7.00
CA THR A 307 32.09 16.93 -5.72
C THR A 307 33.05 17.43 -4.66
N LEU A 308 34.35 17.50 -4.97
CA LEU A 308 35.39 17.93 -4.03
C LEU A 308 35.42 19.45 -3.80
N GLY A 309 35.03 20.26 -4.78
CA GLY A 309 34.94 21.72 -4.66
C GLY A 309 33.56 22.24 -4.21
N GLY A 310 32.71 21.38 -3.66
CA GLY A 310 31.35 21.74 -3.27
C GLY A 310 31.29 22.45 -1.91
N ALA A 311 30.48 23.51 -1.82
CA ALA A 311 30.35 24.33 -0.61
C ALA A 311 29.92 23.56 0.65
N GLY A 312 29.26 22.41 0.51
CA GLY A 312 28.93 21.54 1.65
C GLY A 312 30.15 20.86 2.29
N LEU A 313 31.21 20.59 1.52
CA LEU A 313 32.48 20.11 2.07
C LEU A 313 33.27 21.25 2.71
N ASP A 314 33.29 22.44 2.10
CA ASP A 314 33.92 23.64 2.69
C ASP A 314 33.33 23.98 4.07
N ALA A 315 32.02 23.78 4.23
CA ALA A 315 31.32 23.98 5.49
C ALA A 315 31.66 22.93 6.57
N ALA A 316 32.13 21.74 6.18
CA ALA A 316 32.44 20.64 7.09
C ALA A 316 33.78 20.79 7.83
N GLY A 317 34.61 21.77 7.45
CA GLY A 317 35.93 22.03 8.06
C GLY A 317 37.06 21.30 7.34
N ASP A 318 38.03 20.77 8.10
CA ASP A 318 39.20 20.12 7.52
C ASP A 318 38.85 18.74 6.93
N TRP A 319 39.14 18.56 5.64
CA TRP A 319 39.01 17.27 4.96
C TRP A 319 40.18 17.04 3.99
N VAL A 320 40.44 15.76 3.71
CA VAL A 320 41.33 15.30 2.64
C VAL A 320 40.51 14.48 1.66
N GLY A 321 40.71 14.66 0.37
CA GLY A 321 39.96 13.91 -0.62
C GLY A 321 40.74 13.54 -1.85
N THR A 322 40.27 12.49 -2.50
CA THR A 322 40.83 11.98 -3.75
C THR A 322 39.74 11.68 -4.75
N MET A 323 40.11 11.73 -6.03
CA MET A 323 39.29 11.25 -7.13
C MET A 323 39.85 9.91 -7.58
N LEU A 324 39.02 8.87 -7.57
CA LEU A 324 39.40 7.58 -8.12
C LEU A 324 38.89 7.46 -9.55
N PRO A 325 39.79 7.37 -10.54
CA PRO A 325 39.41 7.33 -11.94
C PRO A 325 38.74 6.01 -12.31
N ALA A 326 37.76 6.11 -13.20
CA ALA A 326 37.14 4.97 -13.84
C ALA A 326 38.07 4.33 -14.90
N PRO A 327 38.35 3.03 -14.87
CA PRO A 327 38.97 2.35 -15.99
C PRO A 327 37.97 2.22 -17.16
N GLY A 328 38.22 2.91 -18.28
CA GLY A 328 37.38 2.89 -19.49
C GLY A 328 36.07 3.69 -19.33
N ASP A 329 34.98 3.24 -19.97
CA ASP A 329 33.67 3.93 -19.98
C ASP A 329 32.84 3.74 -18.69
N ALA A 330 33.38 3.08 -17.66
CA ALA A 330 32.60 2.63 -16.51
C ALA A 330 32.54 3.69 -15.38
N ARG A 331 31.43 4.42 -15.28
CA ARG A 331 31.35 5.71 -14.58
C ARG A 331 31.51 5.68 -13.06
N GLN A 332 31.32 4.53 -12.40
CA GLN A 332 31.40 4.41 -10.93
C GLN A 332 32.41 3.36 -10.45
N ARG A 333 33.44 3.09 -11.26
CA ARG A 333 34.48 2.10 -10.93
C ARG A 333 35.80 2.74 -10.52
N PHE A 334 36.62 1.96 -9.82
CA PHE A 334 37.98 2.31 -9.44
C PHE A 334 38.85 1.05 -9.33
N ALA A 335 40.18 1.21 -9.37
CA ALA A 335 41.08 0.11 -9.02
C ALA A 335 41.14 -0.06 -7.49
N PRO A 336 40.89 -1.25 -6.91
CA PRO A 336 40.93 -1.44 -5.47
C PRO A 336 42.30 -1.07 -4.84
N SER A 337 43.39 -1.22 -5.60
CA SER A 337 44.74 -0.81 -5.19
C SER A 337 44.84 0.69 -4.90
N ASP A 338 44.16 1.51 -5.69
CA ASP A 338 44.24 2.97 -5.58
C ASP A 338 43.47 3.45 -4.35
N LEU A 339 42.30 2.83 -4.09
CA LEU A 339 41.57 3.05 -2.85
C LEU A 339 42.41 2.63 -1.64
N LEU A 340 43.02 1.44 -1.66
CA LEU A 340 43.88 0.98 -0.57
C LEU A 340 45.07 1.92 -0.33
N ALA A 341 45.70 2.43 -1.38
CA ALA A 341 46.81 3.37 -1.29
C ALA A 341 46.38 4.69 -0.61
N PHE A 342 45.24 5.24 -1.01
CA PHE A 342 44.69 6.45 -0.38
C PHE A 342 44.34 6.20 1.10
N LEU A 343 43.64 5.09 1.39
CA LEU A 343 43.24 4.74 2.75
C LEU A 343 44.44 4.49 3.66
N ALA A 344 45.54 3.94 3.15
CA ALA A 344 46.74 3.66 3.93
C ALA A 344 47.60 4.90 4.22
N ASN A 345 47.72 5.82 3.26
CA ASN A 345 48.73 6.88 3.31
C ASN A 345 48.16 8.27 3.62
N GLU A 346 46.93 8.57 3.19
CA GLU A 346 46.38 9.93 3.22
C GLU A 346 45.17 10.04 4.15
N ALA A 347 44.25 9.05 4.12
CA ALA A 347 43.07 9.05 4.96
C ALA A 347 43.40 8.61 6.40
N THR A 348 43.65 9.58 7.28
CA THR A 348 43.83 9.35 8.73
C THR A 348 42.50 9.24 9.49
N ALA A 349 41.38 9.57 8.83
CA ALA A 349 40.03 9.51 9.37
C ALA A 349 39.55 8.07 9.63
N ASP A 350 38.79 7.86 10.71
CA ASP A 350 38.13 6.58 10.98
C ASP A 350 36.91 6.31 10.08
N ILE A 351 36.39 7.38 9.45
CA ILE A 351 35.23 7.35 8.57
C ILE A 351 35.56 8.03 7.24
N VAL A 352 35.01 7.50 6.17
CA VAL A 352 35.27 7.94 4.80
C VAL A 352 33.93 8.18 4.11
N LEU A 353 33.76 9.35 3.51
CA LEU A 353 32.64 9.64 2.61
C LEU A 353 32.97 9.08 1.23
N PHE A 354 32.07 8.27 0.68
CA PHE A 354 32.10 7.80 -0.70
C PHE A 354 30.95 8.44 -1.47
N ALA A 355 31.26 9.04 -2.62
CA ALA A 355 30.27 9.67 -3.47
C ALA A 355 30.54 9.42 -4.96
N ALA A 356 29.48 9.26 -5.75
CA ALA A 356 29.60 9.26 -7.20
C ALA A 356 30.08 10.65 -7.68
N ALA A 357 30.99 10.68 -8.65
CA ALA A 357 31.47 11.92 -9.24
C ALA A 357 30.29 12.77 -9.77
N GLY A 358 30.32 14.08 -9.48
CA GLY A 358 29.22 15.00 -9.79
C GLY A 358 28.16 15.11 -8.70
N THR A 359 28.24 14.33 -7.62
CA THR A 359 27.40 14.52 -6.43
C THR A 359 27.76 15.82 -5.73
N GLU A 360 26.77 16.64 -5.38
CA GLU A 360 26.96 17.86 -4.59
C GLU A 360 26.58 17.59 -3.13
N ILE A 361 27.55 17.73 -2.22
CA ILE A 361 27.30 17.61 -0.79
C ILE A 361 26.65 18.90 -0.29
N ARG A 362 25.59 18.74 0.52
CA ARG A 362 24.82 19.87 1.08
C ARG A 362 25.22 20.07 2.54
N ALA A 363 25.19 21.32 2.98
CA ALA A 363 25.53 21.70 4.36
C ALA A 363 24.70 20.90 5.38
N GLY A 364 25.35 20.38 6.43
CA GLY A 364 24.70 19.57 7.47
C GLY A 364 24.48 18.11 7.08
N GLY A 365 24.64 17.73 5.80
CA GLY A 365 24.47 16.36 5.34
C GLY A 365 25.55 15.44 5.89
N LEU A 366 26.81 15.84 5.69
CA LEU A 366 27.98 15.08 6.10
C LEU A 366 28.06 14.91 7.62
N GLU A 367 27.81 15.99 8.36
CA GLU A 367 27.98 16.04 9.81
C GLU A 367 27.00 15.12 10.51
N ARG A 368 25.79 14.95 9.95
CA ARG A 368 24.76 14.05 10.45
C ARG A 368 25.09 12.58 10.18
N LEU A 369 25.64 12.25 9.00
CA LEU A 369 26.11 10.88 8.72
C LEU A 369 27.27 10.49 9.65
N ALA A 370 28.22 11.40 9.83
CA ALA A 370 29.36 11.18 10.71
C ALA A 370 28.92 11.05 12.18
N ALA A 371 28.01 11.91 12.65
CA ALA A 371 27.45 11.81 13.99
C ALA A 371 26.72 10.47 14.22
N ALA A 372 25.95 10.00 13.25
CA ALA A 372 25.26 8.72 13.34
C ALA A 372 26.24 7.54 13.49
N LEU A 373 27.34 7.52 12.73
CA LEU A 373 28.40 6.49 12.90
C LEU A 373 29.20 6.66 14.19
N ALA A 374 29.34 7.87 14.72
CA ALA A 374 29.99 8.07 16.01
C ALA A 374 29.14 7.53 17.17
N ASP A 375 27.83 7.76 17.11
CA ASP A 375 26.88 7.34 18.14
C ASP A 375 26.57 5.83 18.08
N ASP A 376 26.66 5.20 16.91
CA ASP A 376 26.41 3.77 16.73
C ASP A 376 27.66 3.03 16.22
N ARG A 377 28.39 2.43 17.17
CA ARG A 377 29.63 1.67 16.87
C ARG A 377 29.40 0.38 16.09
N ALA A 378 28.18 -0.16 16.11
CA ALA A 378 27.85 -1.40 15.40
C ALA A 378 27.54 -1.14 13.92
N ALA A 379 27.17 0.09 13.55
CA ALA A 379 27.00 0.49 12.16
C ALA A 379 28.35 0.64 11.47
N GLU A 380 28.46 0.11 10.26
CA GLU A 380 29.61 0.30 9.37
C GLU A 380 29.35 1.37 8.31
N ILE A 381 28.08 1.57 7.96
CA ILE A 381 27.64 2.50 6.90
C ILE A 381 26.52 3.40 7.41
N ALA A 382 26.58 4.68 7.05
CA ALA A 382 25.47 5.63 7.17
C ALA A 382 25.18 6.29 5.82
N TYR A 383 23.91 6.35 5.42
CA TYR A 383 23.46 7.02 4.20
C TYR A 383 22.22 7.87 4.46
N GLY A 384 22.00 8.88 3.63
CA GLY A 384 20.90 9.84 3.78
C GLY A 384 19.93 9.82 2.61
N ASP A 385 18.92 10.69 2.70
CA ASP A 385 18.05 10.99 1.55
C ASP A 385 18.79 11.92 0.58
N VAL A 386 18.34 11.94 -0.68
CA VAL A 386 19.03 12.70 -1.74
C VAL A 386 18.04 13.53 -2.54
N LEU A 387 18.54 14.60 -3.15
CA LEU A 387 17.85 15.29 -4.22
C LEU A 387 18.32 14.75 -5.56
N LEU A 388 17.38 14.46 -6.45
CA LEU A 388 17.66 14.12 -7.84
C LEU A 388 17.63 15.41 -8.67
N ARG A 389 18.69 15.66 -9.42
CA ARG A 389 18.71 16.74 -10.41
C ARG A 389 18.16 16.23 -11.73
N SER A 390 17.10 16.86 -12.24
CA SER A 390 16.59 16.62 -13.60
C SER A 390 17.42 17.36 -14.66
N ALA A 391 17.19 17.03 -15.93
CA ALA A 391 17.90 17.64 -17.05
C ALA A 391 17.70 19.16 -17.18
N ASP A 392 16.56 19.69 -16.72
CA ASP A 392 16.25 21.12 -16.66
C ASP A 392 16.81 21.81 -15.39
N GLY A 393 17.50 21.07 -14.52
CA GLY A 393 18.10 21.57 -13.28
C GLY A 393 17.15 21.56 -12.07
N THR A 394 15.88 21.19 -12.24
CA THR A 394 14.92 21.06 -11.12
C THR A 394 15.41 19.99 -10.13
N LEU A 395 15.15 20.22 -8.84
CA LEU A 395 15.51 19.29 -7.77
C LEU A 395 14.26 18.55 -7.28
N ALA A 396 14.30 17.22 -7.35
CA ALA A 396 13.23 16.35 -6.86
C ALA A 396 13.70 15.60 -5.60
N PRO A 397 12.95 15.65 -4.48
CA PRO A 397 13.31 14.91 -3.28
C PRO A 397 13.09 13.40 -3.44
N LEU A 398 14.12 12.61 -3.17
CA LEU A 398 14.06 11.15 -3.05
C LEU A 398 14.28 10.73 -1.61
N ALA A 399 13.17 10.49 -0.91
CA ALA A 399 13.16 10.01 0.47
C ALA A 399 13.26 8.47 0.48
N LEU A 400 14.25 7.95 1.19
CA LEU A 400 14.60 6.53 1.24
C LEU A 400 14.04 5.85 2.51
N PRO A 401 13.76 4.55 2.45
CA PRO A 401 13.51 3.75 3.65
C PRO A 401 14.82 3.52 4.43
N ALA A 402 14.70 2.93 5.63
CA ALA A 402 15.81 2.20 6.23
C ALA A 402 16.27 1.07 5.30
N PHE A 403 17.45 0.49 5.58
CA PHE A 403 18.15 -0.39 4.63
C PHE A 403 17.24 -1.51 4.09
N ASP A 404 16.96 -1.42 2.80
CA ASP A 404 16.14 -2.36 2.04
C ASP A 404 17.07 -3.10 1.08
N TYR A 405 17.37 -4.35 1.42
CA TYR A 405 18.32 -5.15 0.67
C TYR A 405 17.82 -5.46 -0.74
N GLU A 406 16.54 -5.79 -0.92
CA GLU A 406 16.03 -6.14 -2.24
C GLU A 406 16.02 -4.92 -3.17
N ARG A 407 15.61 -3.76 -2.65
CA ARG A 407 15.62 -2.51 -3.42
C ARG A 407 17.04 -2.01 -3.67
N THR A 408 17.98 -2.25 -2.74
CA THR A 408 19.41 -1.94 -2.97
C THR A 408 19.97 -2.79 -4.11
N LEU A 409 19.64 -4.09 -4.17
CA LEU A 409 20.06 -4.94 -5.29
C LEU A 409 19.41 -4.52 -6.62
N GLU A 410 18.11 -4.27 -6.63
CA GLU A 410 17.39 -4.03 -7.89
C GLU A 410 17.46 -2.58 -8.38
N GLN A 411 17.83 -1.61 -7.53
CA GLN A 411 17.85 -0.18 -7.88
C GLN A 411 19.09 0.59 -7.42
N GLY A 412 19.99 -0.01 -6.61
CA GLY A 412 21.20 0.66 -6.13
C GLY A 412 20.93 1.81 -5.14
N ILE A 413 19.77 1.83 -4.48
CA ILE A 413 19.42 2.90 -3.54
C ILE A 413 20.45 3.02 -2.40
N GLY A 414 20.78 4.25 -2.01
CA GLY A 414 21.76 4.53 -0.96
C GLY A 414 23.23 4.34 -1.36
N THR A 415 23.53 3.76 -2.52
CA THR A 415 24.91 3.45 -2.94
C THR A 415 25.67 4.65 -3.52
N HIS A 416 24.98 5.73 -3.90
CA HIS A 416 25.62 6.85 -4.62
C HIS A 416 26.27 7.89 -3.73
N CYS A 417 25.91 7.96 -2.44
CA CYS A 417 26.51 8.88 -1.48
C CYS A 417 26.30 8.34 -0.05
N PHE A 418 27.37 7.86 0.59
CA PHE A 418 27.31 7.27 1.93
C PHE A 418 28.63 7.43 2.67
N MET A 419 28.58 7.36 4.00
CA MET A 419 29.77 7.23 4.84
C MET A 419 29.99 5.78 5.23
N MET A 420 31.26 5.37 5.27
CA MET A 420 31.68 4.04 5.66
C MET A 420 32.86 4.12 6.63
N ARG A 421 32.93 3.21 7.61
CA ARG A 421 34.13 3.08 8.45
C ARG A 421 35.34 2.71 7.59
N ARG A 422 36.48 3.37 7.83
CA ARG A 422 37.74 3.12 7.12
C ARG A 422 38.14 1.65 7.17
N ALA A 423 38.01 0.99 8.32
CA ALA A 423 38.32 -0.43 8.47
C ALA A 423 37.46 -1.33 7.56
N ALA A 424 36.16 -1.02 7.45
CA ALA A 424 35.24 -1.74 6.58
C ALA A 424 35.55 -1.47 5.09
N ALA A 425 35.91 -0.24 4.74
CA ALA A 425 36.33 0.11 3.38
C ALA A 425 37.62 -0.60 2.97
N ILE A 426 38.61 -0.72 3.87
CA ILE A 426 39.82 -1.51 3.64
C ILE A 426 39.47 -2.98 3.42
N ALA A 427 38.61 -3.56 4.26
CA ALA A 427 38.18 -4.95 4.10
C ALA A 427 37.51 -5.18 2.73
N ALA A 428 36.59 -4.29 2.34
CA ALA A 428 35.88 -4.37 1.07
C ALA A 428 36.83 -4.24 -0.14
N ALA A 429 37.75 -3.28 -0.11
CA ALA A 429 38.74 -3.12 -1.18
C ALA A 429 39.69 -4.33 -1.25
N THR A 430 40.08 -4.90 -0.10
CA THR A 430 40.91 -6.11 -0.04
C THR A 430 40.20 -7.33 -0.63
N SER A 431 38.87 -7.41 -0.48
CA SER A 431 38.06 -8.45 -1.12
C SER A 431 37.73 -8.15 -2.60
N GLY A 432 38.29 -7.09 -3.17
CA GLY A 432 38.13 -6.74 -4.58
C GLY A 432 36.88 -5.92 -4.92
N ALA A 433 36.28 -5.22 -3.96
CA ALA A 433 35.25 -4.23 -4.27
C ALA A 433 35.84 -3.10 -5.12
N ASP A 434 35.34 -2.93 -6.34
CA ASP A 434 35.86 -2.02 -7.37
C ASP A 434 34.83 -0.96 -7.81
N ASP A 435 33.70 -0.85 -7.10
CA ASP A 435 32.66 0.15 -7.32
C ASP A 435 31.92 0.51 -6.01
N LEU A 436 31.13 1.59 -6.05
CA LEU A 436 30.38 2.10 -4.91
C LEU A 436 29.33 1.11 -4.36
N ALA A 437 28.63 0.40 -5.23
CA ALA A 437 27.59 -0.55 -4.84
C ALA A 437 28.19 -1.78 -4.13
N ARG A 438 29.34 -2.26 -4.59
CA ARG A 438 30.13 -3.33 -3.95
C ARG A 438 30.64 -2.90 -2.58
N LEU A 439 31.16 -1.69 -2.43
CA LEU A 439 31.54 -1.14 -1.12
C LEU A 439 30.35 -1.09 -0.17
N PHE A 440 29.22 -0.58 -0.66
CA PHE A 440 27.99 -0.47 0.14
C PHE A 440 27.42 -1.83 0.56
N LEU A 441 27.50 -2.84 -0.30
CA LEU A 441 26.97 -4.18 -0.04
C LEU A 441 27.95 -5.10 0.71
N HIS A 442 29.24 -4.77 0.77
CA HIS A 442 30.25 -5.64 1.39
C HIS A 442 29.94 -6.05 2.84
N PRO A 443 29.41 -5.19 3.75
CA PRO A 443 29.07 -5.63 5.10
C PRO A 443 28.04 -6.78 5.13
N VAL A 444 27.20 -6.90 4.10
CA VAL A 444 26.24 -7.99 3.95
C VAL A 444 26.92 -9.29 3.50
N GLU A 445 28.02 -9.22 2.75
CA GLU A 445 28.80 -10.40 2.34
C GLU A 445 29.46 -11.09 3.53
N ALA A 446 29.97 -10.29 4.47
CA ALA A 446 30.68 -10.79 5.66
C ALA A 446 29.73 -11.17 6.80
N GLY A 447 28.67 -10.37 7.05
CA GLY A 447 27.79 -10.53 8.22
C GLY A 447 26.38 -11.05 7.94
N GLY A 448 26.01 -11.20 6.66
CA GLY A 448 24.63 -11.49 6.25
C GLY A 448 23.71 -10.26 6.33
N VAL A 449 22.54 -10.34 5.69
CA VAL A 449 21.62 -9.20 5.53
C VAL A 449 21.07 -8.69 6.87
N GLY A 450 20.99 -9.55 7.89
CA GLY A 450 20.46 -9.22 9.22
C GLY A 450 21.44 -8.53 10.17
N ALA A 451 22.69 -8.31 9.78
CA ALA A 451 23.72 -7.73 10.65
C ALA A 451 23.46 -6.28 11.06
N GLY A 452 22.56 -5.56 10.35
CA GLY A 452 22.26 -4.17 10.65
C GLY A 452 23.45 -3.24 10.44
N ALA A 453 24.34 -3.54 9.49
CA ALA A 453 25.52 -2.70 9.27
C ALA A 453 25.18 -1.28 8.75
N HIS A 454 23.97 -1.09 8.21
CA HIS A 454 23.54 0.12 7.53
C HIS A 454 22.57 0.96 8.38
N LEU A 455 22.85 2.25 8.48
CA LEU A 455 21.98 3.26 9.07
C LEU A 455 21.45 4.21 8.02
N HIS A 456 20.13 4.39 7.99
CA HIS A 456 19.51 5.50 7.27
C HIS A 456 19.43 6.72 8.18
N VAL A 457 19.86 7.87 7.69
CA VAL A 457 19.80 9.15 8.40
C VAL A 457 18.86 10.09 7.64
N PRO A 458 17.58 10.22 8.06
CA PRO A 458 16.59 10.98 7.30
C PRO A 458 16.98 12.45 7.10
N GLY A 459 17.11 12.89 5.86
CA GLY A 459 17.39 14.26 5.44
C GLY A 459 18.15 14.31 4.11
N PHE A 460 17.85 15.32 3.31
CA PHE A 460 18.37 15.49 1.95
C PHE A 460 19.80 16.06 1.96
N GLY A 461 20.79 15.23 2.30
CA GLY A 461 22.18 15.64 2.53
C GLY A 461 23.04 15.79 1.28
N ALA A 462 22.57 15.31 0.12
CA ALA A 462 23.31 15.37 -1.14
C ALA A 462 22.36 15.59 -2.34
N VAL A 463 22.90 16.14 -3.42
CA VAL A 463 22.26 16.21 -4.74
C VAL A 463 22.99 15.26 -5.68
N LEU A 464 22.27 14.30 -6.25
CA LEU A 464 22.82 13.38 -7.24
C LEU A 464 22.73 14.00 -8.65
N PRO A 465 23.73 13.76 -9.51
CA PRO A 465 23.65 14.14 -10.91
C PRO A 465 22.54 13.34 -11.63
N PRO A 466 22.07 13.81 -12.80
CA PRO A 466 21.13 13.05 -13.61
C PRO A 466 21.71 11.68 -14.02
N PHE A 467 20.88 10.65 -14.01
CA PHE A 467 21.20 9.34 -14.58
C PHE A 467 21.05 9.39 -16.10
N VAL A 468 22.06 8.94 -16.86
CA VAL A 468 22.12 9.14 -18.32
C VAL A 468 22.33 7.86 -19.13
N GLY A 469 22.05 6.70 -18.56
CA GLY A 469 21.65 5.49 -19.28
C GLY A 469 22.58 4.28 -19.15
N SER A 470 23.81 4.41 -18.63
CA SER A 470 24.72 3.27 -18.43
C SER A 470 24.57 2.60 -17.06
N GLU A 471 23.85 3.23 -16.14
CA GLU A 471 23.85 2.88 -14.72
C GLU A 471 23.18 1.53 -14.41
N ALA A 472 22.21 1.10 -15.24
CA ALA A 472 21.62 -0.23 -15.10
C ALA A 472 22.63 -1.36 -15.39
N GLY A 473 23.51 -1.17 -16.38
CA GLY A 473 24.56 -2.12 -16.72
C GLY A 473 25.66 -2.20 -15.66
N ASP A 474 26.02 -1.05 -15.08
CA ASP A 474 26.94 -0.99 -13.94
C ASP A 474 26.34 -1.68 -12.72
N LEU A 475 25.09 -1.36 -12.35
CA LEU A 475 24.37 -2.00 -11.25
C LEU A 475 24.28 -3.52 -11.43
N ARG A 476 23.93 -3.99 -12.63
CA ARG A 476 23.86 -5.43 -12.95
C ARG A 476 25.18 -6.12 -12.66
N ARG A 477 26.31 -5.51 -13.02
CA ARG A 477 27.65 -6.07 -12.76
C ARG A 477 27.92 -6.17 -11.26
N SER A 478 27.71 -5.08 -10.51
CA SER A 478 27.95 -5.01 -9.08
C SER A 478 27.12 -6.05 -8.32
N VAL A 479 25.84 -6.17 -8.68
CA VAL A 479 24.89 -7.12 -8.09
C VAL A 479 25.28 -8.56 -8.39
N ARG A 480 25.70 -8.87 -9.63
CA ARG A 480 26.19 -10.22 -9.96
C ARG A 480 27.43 -10.60 -9.16
N ALA A 481 28.38 -9.68 -9.01
CA ALA A 481 29.57 -9.91 -8.20
C ALA A 481 29.22 -10.10 -6.71
N HIS A 482 28.26 -9.32 -6.18
CA HIS A 482 27.74 -9.48 -4.82
C HIS A 482 27.07 -10.83 -4.57
N LEU A 483 26.16 -11.24 -5.45
CA LEU A 483 25.49 -12.52 -5.32
C LEU A 483 26.48 -13.69 -5.47
N ALA A 484 27.47 -13.57 -6.36
CA ALA A 484 28.54 -14.55 -6.51
C ALA A 484 29.41 -14.67 -5.25
N ALA A 485 29.79 -13.55 -4.63
CA ALA A 485 30.56 -13.54 -3.38
C ALA A 485 29.80 -14.22 -2.22
N ARG A 486 28.47 -14.13 -2.22
CA ARG A 486 27.58 -14.81 -1.26
C ARG A 486 27.25 -16.26 -1.64
N GLY A 487 27.74 -16.75 -2.79
CA GLY A 487 27.39 -18.09 -3.30
C GLY A 487 25.92 -18.22 -3.74
N CYS A 488 25.24 -17.11 -4.00
CA CYS A 488 23.84 -17.09 -4.43
C CYS A 488 23.73 -17.22 -5.95
N ALA A 489 23.16 -18.32 -6.43
CA ALA A 489 22.87 -18.50 -7.85
C ALA A 489 21.65 -17.65 -8.26
N ALA A 490 21.88 -16.66 -9.13
CA ALA A 490 20.81 -15.80 -9.64
C ALA A 490 21.12 -15.31 -11.06
N GLU A 491 20.06 -15.10 -11.84
CA GLU A 491 20.10 -14.32 -13.06
C GLU A 491 19.82 -12.85 -12.72
N VAL A 492 20.59 -11.95 -13.33
CA VAL A 492 20.40 -10.50 -13.18
C VAL A 492 20.25 -9.88 -14.55
N THR A 493 19.09 -9.28 -14.82
CA THR A 493 18.75 -8.67 -16.11
C THR A 493 18.46 -7.18 -15.95
N GLU A 494 18.81 -6.38 -16.96
CA GLU A 494 18.55 -4.94 -16.95
C GLU A 494 17.06 -4.68 -17.20
N ARG A 495 16.48 -3.70 -16.50
CA ARG A 495 15.10 -3.24 -16.73
C ARG A 495 15.12 -1.87 -17.41
N ALA A 496 14.03 -1.56 -18.11
CA ALA A 496 13.75 -0.19 -18.51
C ALA A 496 13.52 0.66 -17.25
N ALA A 497 14.45 1.57 -16.98
CA ALA A 497 14.34 2.57 -15.93
C ALA A 497 13.40 3.71 -16.35
N ALA A 498 12.70 4.32 -15.40
CA ALA A 498 12.01 5.60 -15.62
C ALA A 498 12.94 6.76 -15.25
N THR A 499 13.41 6.78 -14.00
CA THR A 499 14.31 7.80 -13.43
C THR A 499 15.58 7.17 -12.85
N LEU A 500 15.46 6.06 -12.14
CA LEU A 500 16.55 5.40 -11.41
C LEU A 500 16.98 4.11 -12.14
N PRO A 501 18.27 3.72 -12.09
CA PRO A 501 18.71 2.45 -12.65
C PRO A 501 17.92 1.29 -12.06
N ALA A 502 17.61 0.29 -12.88
CA ALA A 502 16.81 -0.85 -12.44
C ALA A 502 17.30 -2.16 -13.07
N VAL A 503 17.35 -3.21 -12.25
CA VAL A 503 17.63 -4.59 -12.66
C VAL A 503 16.61 -5.53 -12.02
N ARG A 504 16.44 -6.74 -12.58
CA ARG A 504 15.69 -7.83 -11.96
C ARG A 504 16.67 -8.85 -11.41
N VAL A 505 16.45 -9.30 -10.17
CA VAL A 505 17.21 -10.41 -9.58
C VAL A 505 16.31 -11.64 -9.48
N ALA A 506 16.54 -12.61 -10.36
CA ALA A 506 15.84 -13.90 -10.35
C ALA A 506 16.74 -14.97 -9.74
N ARG A 507 16.55 -15.27 -8.44
CA ARG A 507 17.33 -16.29 -7.74
C ARG A 507 16.84 -17.69 -8.06
N SER A 508 17.77 -18.63 -8.17
CA SER A 508 17.44 -20.06 -8.29
C SER A 508 16.96 -20.60 -6.94
N ALA A 509 15.70 -21.05 -6.88
CA ALA A 509 15.16 -21.75 -5.72
C ALA A 509 15.26 -23.27 -5.92
N PRO A 510 15.86 -24.03 -4.99
CA PRO A 510 15.77 -25.48 -5.02
C PRO A 510 14.30 -25.91 -4.82
N PRO A 511 13.87 -27.05 -5.40
CA PRO A 511 12.55 -27.60 -5.14
C PRO A 511 12.35 -27.83 -3.65
N ARG A 512 11.22 -27.36 -3.10
CA ARG A 512 10.84 -27.58 -1.70
C ARG A 512 9.39 -28.03 -1.63
N PRO A 513 9.00 -28.89 -0.68
CA PRO A 513 7.60 -29.24 -0.47
C PRO A 513 6.78 -27.98 -0.19
N LEU A 514 5.80 -27.72 -1.05
CA LEU A 514 4.95 -26.53 -1.00
C LEU A 514 3.47 -26.93 -0.95
N ALA A 515 2.72 -26.30 -0.05
CA ALA A 515 1.27 -26.35 -0.06
C ALA A 515 0.67 -24.98 -0.41
N LEU A 516 -0.29 -24.97 -1.33
CA LEU A 516 -1.09 -23.80 -1.67
C LEU A 516 -2.42 -23.90 -0.92
N VAL A 517 -2.60 -23.03 0.08
CA VAL A 517 -3.79 -22.97 0.94
C VAL A 517 -4.70 -21.84 0.44
N ILE A 518 -5.85 -22.21 -0.10
CA ILE A 518 -6.83 -21.31 -0.71
C ILE A 518 -7.93 -20.99 0.31
N ASP A 519 -8.07 -19.73 0.72
CA ASP A 519 -9.19 -19.29 1.57
C ASP A 519 -10.42 -18.97 0.71
N ALA A 520 -11.40 -19.86 0.73
CA ALA A 520 -12.70 -19.67 0.07
C ALA A 520 -13.76 -19.03 1.00
N GLY A 521 -13.42 -18.82 2.27
CA GLY A 521 -14.34 -18.22 3.23
C GLY A 521 -15.67 -18.99 3.33
N ALA A 522 -16.77 -18.25 3.22
CA ALA A 522 -18.13 -18.78 3.27
C ALA A 522 -18.78 -18.95 1.88
N ASP A 523 -17.99 -18.91 0.80
CA ASP A 523 -18.51 -18.87 -0.56
C ASP A 523 -17.85 -19.95 -1.44
N ALA A 524 -18.53 -21.10 -1.54
CA ALA A 524 -18.08 -22.24 -2.31
C ALA A 524 -18.00 -21.95 -3.83
N ALA A 525 -18.72 -20.94 -4.35
CA ALA A 525 -18.69 -20.60 -5.76
C ALA A 525 -17.33 -20.02 -6.20
N ARG A 526 -16.51 -19.56 -5.25
CA ARG A 526 -15.17 -19.02 -5.53
C ARG A 526 -14.13 -20.08 -5.85
N VAL A 527 -14.40 -21.34 -5.53
CA VAL A 527 -13.41 -22.44 -5.58
C VAL A 527 -13.11 -22.87 -7.02
N ALA A 528 -14.11 -23.17 -7.83
CA ALA A 528 -13.88 -23.64 -9.19
C ALA A 528 -13.06 -22.64 -10.04
N PRO A 529 -13.40 -21.32 -10.08
CA PRO A 529 -12.67 -20.41 -10.94
C PRO A 529 -11.23 -20.14 -10.48
N VAL A 530 -10.91 -20.32 -9.18
CA VAL A 530 -9.51 -20.19 -8.72
C VAL A 530 -8.69 -21.40 -9.10
N LEU A 531 -9.26 -22.60 -8.99
CA LEU A 531 -8.58 -23.83 -9.40
C LEU A 531 -8.32 -23.85 -10.92
N GLU A 532 -9.28 -23.41 -11.74
CA GLU A 532 -9.10 -23.29 -13.19
C GLU A 532 -7.94 -22.36 -13.57
N ALA A 533 -7.82 -21.21 -12.90
CA ALA A 533 -6.72 -20.28 -13.15
C ALA A 533 -5.36 -20.81 -12.67
N LEU A 534 -5.35 -21.63 -11.62
CA LEU A 534 -4.14 -22.31 -11.14
C LEU A 534 -3.73 -23.46 -12.07
N ASP A 535 -4.69 -24.16 -12.69
CA ASP A 535 -4.44 -25.25 -13.63
C ASP A 535 -3.75 -24.76 -14.91
N ALA A 536 -4.13 -23.58 -15.41
CA ALA A 536 -3.47 -22.93 -16.55
C ALA A 536 -1.99 -22.59 -16.27
N GLY A 537 -1.60 -22.53 -15.00
CA GLY A 537 -0.27 -22.12 -14.53
C GLY A 537 0.49 -23.20 -13.75
N ARG A 538 0.24 -24.50 -13.97
CA ARG A 538 1.07 -25.56 -13.36
C ARG A 538 2.52 -25.46 -13.88
N GLY A 539 3.32 -24.68 -13.16
CA GLY A 539 4.74 -24.45 -13.39
C GLY A 539 5.61 -25.64 -12.97
N ARG A 540 6.89 -25.37 -12.69
CA ARG A 540 7.88 -26.42 -12.37
C ARG A 540 7.66 -27.09 -11.02
N GLN A 541 6.98 -26.43 -10.08
CA GLN A 541 6.54 -27.01 -8.82
C GLN A 541 5.07 -27.40 -8.89
N ALA A 542 4.76 -28.64 -8.47
CA ALA A 542 3.39 -29.10 -8.28
C ALA A 542 3.03 -28.96 -6.79
N PRO A 543 2.43 -27.83 -6.35
CA PRO A 543 2.06 -27.67 -4.95
C PRO A 543 0.91 -28.60 -4.58
N ARG A 544 0.89 -29.04 -3.32
CA ARG A 544 -0.31 -29.67 -2.75
C ARG A 544 -1.35 -28.60 -2.51
N ILE A 545 -2.53 -28.71 -3.11
CA ILE A 545 -3.60 -27.72 -2.96
C ILE A 545 -4.51 -28.12 -1.80
N VAL A 546 -4.82 -27.14 -0.94
CA VAL A 546 -5.79 -27.26 0.15
C VAL A 546 -6.77 -26.11 0.06
N VAL A 547 -8.07 -26.40 0.02
CA VAL A 547 -9.13 -25.37 0.10
C VAL A 547 -9.62 -25.28 1.53
N ALA A 548 -9.58 -24.09 2.12
CA ALA A 548 -10.12 -23.80 3.44
C ALA A 548 -11.46 -23.05 3.30
N MET A 549 -12.52 -23.58 3.93
CA MET A 549 -13.85 -22.95 3.88
C MET A 549 -14.65 -23.19 5.17
N SER A 550 -15.62 -22.31 5.44
CA SER A 550 -16.54 -22.39 6.59
C SER A 550 -17.97 -22.78 6.21
N VAL A 551 -18.17 -23.39 5.03
CA VAL A 551 -19.48 -23.82 4.54
C VAL A 551 -19.41 -25.25 4.03
N ASP A 552 -20.57 -25.90 3.92
CA ASP A 552 -20.64 -27.21 3.25
C ASP A 552 -20.38 -27.02 1.75
N PRO A 553 -19.36 -27.65 1.15
CA PRO A 553 -19.12 -27.58 -0.29
C PRO A 553 -20.27 -28.19 -1.11
N GLY A 554 -21.09 -29.05 -0.51
CA GLY A 554 -22.04 -29.88 -1.22
C GLY A 554 -21.37 -31.03 -1.98
N GLU A 555 -22.17 -32.03 -2.37
CA GLU A 555 -21.68 -33.28 -2.96
C GLU A 555 -20.97 -33.11 -4.31
N ARG A 556 -21.37 -32.10 -5.10
CA ARG A 556 -20.77 -31.86 -6.42
C ARG A 556 -19.35 -31.33 -6.27
N LEU A 557 -19.18 -30.22 -5.55
CA LEU A 557 -17.86 -29.63 -5.35
C LEU A 557 -16.94 -30.59 -4.60
N GLN A 558 -17.42 -31.33 -3.59
CA GLN A 558 -16.61 -32.35 -2.93
C GLN A 558 -16.07 -33.39 -3.92
N ARG A 559 -16.94 -33.94 -4.79
CA ARG A 559 -16.51 -34.89 -5.83
C ARG A 559 -15.50 -34.27 -6.80
N ASP A 560 -15.73 -33.03 -7.23
CA ASP A 560 -14.82 -32.33 -8.15
C ASP A 560 -13.44 -32.13 -7.52
N LEU A 561 -13.38 -31.77 -6.23
CA LEU A 561 -12.13 -31.64 -5.47
C LEU A 561 -11.40 -32.98 -5.30
N ASP A 562 -12.14 -34.05 -4.96
CA ASP A 562 -11.57 -35.39 -4.80
C ASP A 562 -10.96 -35.90 -6.12
N LEU A 563 -11.66 -35.69 -7.25
CA LEU A 563 -11.17 -36.04 -8.58
C LEU A 563 -9.92 -35.23 -8.97
N ALA A 564 -9.83 -33.97 -8.54
CA ALA A 564 -8.69 -33.10 -8.79
C ALA A 564 -7.51 -33.33 -7.81
N GLY A 565 -7.67 -34.20 -6.82
CA GLY A 565 -6.67 -34.43 -5.76
C GLY A 565 -6.47 -33.21 -4.84
N VAL A 566 -7.49 -32.35 -4.72
CA VAL A 566 -7.46 -31.15 -3.89
C VAL A 566 -8.01 -31.48 -2.51
N ALA A 567 -7.22 -31.22 -1.47
CA ALA A 567 -7.66 -31.45 -0.09
C ALA A 567 -8.61 -30.36 0.38
N LEU A 568 -9.53 -30.71 1.27
CA LEU A 568 -10.50 -29.78 1.83
C LEU A 568 -10.35 -29.68 3.35
N CYS A 569 -10.15 -28.46 3.85
CA CYS A 569 -10.18 -28.12 5.27
C CYS A 569 -11.50 -27.39 5.60
N ARG A 570 -12.43 -28.10 6.24
CA ARG A 570 -13.74 -27.55 6.61
C ARG A 570 -13.68 -26.98 8.03
N SER A 571 -14.23 -25.79 8.20
CA SER A 571 -14.45 -25.15 9.49
C SER A 571 -15.96 -24.91 9.73
N PRO A 572 -16.40 -24.75 11.00
CA PRO A 572 -17.78 -24.36 11.29
C PRO A 572 -18.18 -23.03 10.62
N PRO A 573 -19.45 -22.83 10.25
CA PRO A 573 -19.96 -21.55 9.77
C PRO A 573 -19.66 -20.39 10.72
N GLY A 574 -19.28 -19.24 10.15
CA GLY A 574 -18.90 -18.05 10.92
C GLY A 574 -17.49 -18.09 11.52
N THR A 575 -16.70 -19.12 11.26
CA THR A 575 -15.28 -19.15 11.64
C THR A 575 -14.53 -18.07 10.87
N GLY A 576 -13.89 -17.13 11.56
CA GLY A 576 -13.10 -16.05 10.96
C GLY A 576 -11.87 -16.53 10.20
N GLN A 577 -11.31 -15.68 9.34
CA GLN A 577 -10.21 -16.03 8.42
C GLN A 577 -9.00 -16.62 9.15
N ALA A 578 -8.58 -16.01 10.24
CA ALA A 578 -7.39 -16.42 11.00
C ALA A 578 -7.46 -17.89 11.44
N ARG A 579 -8.61 -18.33 11.98
CA ARG A 579 -8.82 -19.72 12.40
C ARG A 579 -8.87 -20.69 11.23
N ARG A 580 -9.56 -20.32 10.15
CA ARG A 580 -9.66 -21.17 8.95
C ARG A 580 -8.29 -21.47 8.36
N LEU A 581 -7.49 -20.43 8.16
CA LEU A 581 -6.14 -20.56 7.62
C LEU A 581 -5.19 -21.28 8.58
N GLY A 582 -5.28 -20.97 9.89
CA GLY A 582 -4.52 -21.68 10.92
C GLY A 582 -4.73 -23.19 10.89
N ALA A 583 -5.99 -23.64 10.91
CA ALA A 583 -6.33 -25.07 10.85
C ALA A 583 -5.86 -25.73 9.54
N ALA A 584 -5.97 -25.03 8.41
CA ALA A 584 -5.52 -25.55 7.13
C ALA A 584 -3.98 -25.71 7.07
N VAL A 585 -3.23 -24.76 7.63
CA VAL A 585 -1.76 -24.82 7.69
C VAL A 585 -1.26 -25.89 8.67
N GLU A 586 -1.95 -26.09 9.79
CA GLU A 586 -1.64 -27.17 10.73
C GLU A 586 -1.75 -28.54 10.06
N GLY A 587 -2.78 -28.73 9.22
CA GLY A 587 -3.08 -29.99 8.54
C GLY A 587 -2.22 -30.33 7.32
N VAL A 588 -1.30 -29.46 6.90
CA VAL A 588 -0.36 -29.76 5.81
C VAL A 588 1.01 -30.17 6.35
N GLU A 589 1.75 -30.96 5.59
CA GLU A 589 3.10 -31.42 5.94
C GLU A 589 4.21 -30.70 5.14
N ALA A 590 3.84 -29.79 4.25
CA ALA A 590 4.77 -29.05 3.40
C ALA A 590 5.69 -28.12 4.22
N GLU A 591 6.92 -27.92 3.75
CA GLU A 591 7.88 -27.00 4.38
C GLU A 591 7.41 -25.54 4.22
N LEU A 592 6.96 -25.20 3.01
CA LEU A 592 6.45 -23.89 2.66
C LEU A 592 4.93 -23.94 2.49
N VAL A 593 4.29 -22.83 2.84
CA VAL A 593 2.87 -22.60 2.59
C VAL A 593 2.68 -21.27 1.86
N CYS A 594 1.89 -21.30 0.80
CA CYS A 594 1.40 -20.10 0.13
C CYS A 594 -0.08 -19.96 0.46
N LEU A 595 -0.46 -18.89 1.16
CA LEU A 595 -1.84 -18.53 1.42
C LEU A 595 -2.36 -17.73 0.22
N LEU A 596 -3.57 -18.01 -0.26
CA LEU A 596 -4.18 -17.33 -1.39
C LEU A 596 -5.68 -17.11 -1.17
N ASP A 597 -6.17 -15.88 -1.31
CA ASP A 597 -7.60 -15.58 -1.34
C ASP A 597 -8.23 -16.17 -2.61
N ALA A 598 -9.34 -16.92 -2.47
CA ALA A 598 -10.03 -17.55 -3.59
C ALA A 598 -10.62 -16.57 -4.62
N ARG A 599 -10.56 -15.25 -4.39
CA ARG A 599 -10.95 -14.20 -5.34
C ARG A 599 -9.81 -13.73 -6.24
N LEU A 600 -8.57 -14.05 -5.88
CA LEU A 600 -7.38 -13.65 -6.62
C LEU A 600 -6.98 -14.70 -7.65
N ARG A 601 -6.48 -14.24 -8.79
CA ARG A 601 -6.06 -15.06 -9.93
C ARG A 601 -4.65 -14.63 -10.33
N PRO A 602 -3.69 -15.56 -10.48
CA PRO A 602 -2.39 -15.21 -11.03
C PRO A 602 -2.51 -14.67 -12.45
N ALA A 603 -1.74 -13.62 -12.77
CA ALA A 603 -1.71 -13.04 -14.11
C ALA A 603 -0.78 -13.81 -15.07
N ALA A 604 0.22 -14.51 -14.52
CA ALA A 604 1.22 -15.26 -15.27
C ALA A 604 1.49 -16.63 -14.61
N PRO A 605 1.84 -17.66 -15.39
CA PRO A 605 2.03 -19.02 -14.86
C PRO A 605 3.27 -19.17 -13.97
N ASP A 606 4.28 -18.31 -14.11
CA ASP A 606 5.54 -18.32 -13.36
C ASP A 606 5.50 -17.52 -12.04
N TRP A 607 4.33 -16.97 -11.67
CA TRP A 607 4.17 -16.16 -10.46
C TRP A 607 4.70 -16.83 -9.19
N LEU A 608 4.49 -18.14 -9.06
CA LEU A 608 4.90 -18.89 -7.86
C LEU A 608 6.40 -19.16 -7.85
N ASP A 609 6.99 -19.41 -9.02
CA ASP A 609 8.45 -19.58 -9.18
C ASP A 609 9.16 -18.27 -8.79
N GLU A 610 8.59 -17.12 -9.15
CA GLU A 610 9.07 -15.81 -8.73
C GLU A 610 9.00 -15.64 -7.20
N LEU A 611 7.86 -15.94 -6.55
CA LEU A 611 7.76 -15.86 -5.09
C LEU A 611 8.78 -16.77 -4.39
N LEU A 612 8.95 -18.00 -4.89
CA LEU A 612 9.93 -18.97 -4.38
C LEU A 612 11.37 -18.48 -4.58
N GLY A 613 11.69 -17.87 -5.71
CA GLY A 613 12.98 -17.26 -5.99
C GLY A 613 13.32 -16.15 -4.98
N ARG A 614 12.36 -15.29 -4.66
CA ARG A 614 12.55 -14.28 -3.59
C ARG A 614 12.70 -14.92 -2.21
N PHE A 615 11.97 -16.00 -1.94
CA PHE A 615 12.03 -16.73 -0.68
C PHE A 615 13.33 -17.53 -0.49
N ALA A 616 14.09 -17.80 -1.56
CA ALA A 616 15.34 -18.55 -1.52
C ALA A 616 16.45 -17.86 -0.71
N GLU A 617 16.30 -16.56 -0.43
CA GLU A 617 17.18 -15.81 0.45
C GLU A 617 16.83 -16.07 1.93
N ASP A 618 17.76 -16.65 2.69
CA ASP A 618 17.51 -17.19 4.04
C ASP A 618 16.91 -16.18 5.04
N GLY A 619 17.26 -14.90 4.90
CA GLY A 619 16.75 -13.81 5.75
C GLY A 619 15.28 -13.43 5.47
N VAL A 620 14.65 -13.97 4.43
CA VAL A 620 13.25 -13.68 4.08
C VAL A 620 12.31 -14.60 4.89
N GLY A 621 11.33 -13.99 5.56
CA GLY A 621 10.28 -14.69 6.30
C GLY A 621 8.97 -14.79 5.53
N ALA A 622 8.70 -13.81 4.67
CA ALA A 622 7.49 -13.75 3.87
C ALA A 622 7.72 -13.07 2.51
N VAL A 623 7.01 -13.54 1.48
CA VAL A 623 6.97 -12.89 0.16
C VAL A 623 5.52 -12.71 -0.30
N ALA A 624 5.20 -11.54 -0.86
CA ALA A 624 3.91 -11.25 -1.46
C ALA A 624 4.06 -10.73 -2.90
N PRO A 625 3.09 -11.04 -3.79
CA PRO A 625 3.01 -10.47 -5.13
C PRO A 625 2.46 -9.04 -5.12
N LEU A 626 2.53 -8.37 -6.26
CA LEU A 626 1.68 -7.21 -6.56
C LEU A 626 0.23 -7.67 -6.72
N VAL A 627 -0.70 -7.00 -6.04
CA VAL A 627 -2.15 -7.26 -6.12
C VAL A 627 -2.82 -6.17 -6.94
N LEU A 628 -3.50 -6.56 -8.02
CA LEU A 628 -4.34 -5.69 -8.82
C LEU A 628 -5.82 -5.83 -8.42
N GLY A 629 -6.53 -4.71 -8.38
CA GLY A 629 -7.98 -4.68 -8.32
C GLY A 629 -8.61 -5.19 -9.61
N SER A 630 -9.92 -5.45 -9.59
CA SER A 630 -10.65 -5.91 -10.78
C SER A 630 -10.68 -4.85 -11.89
N CYS A 631 -10.47 -3.59 -11.53
CA CYS A 631 -10.30 -2.46 -12.45
C CYS A 631 -8.89 -2.33 -13.05
N GLY A 632 -7.96 -3.24 -12.74
CA GLY A 632 -6.58 -3.22 -13.27
C GLY A 632 -5.64 -2.20 -12.60
N LEU A 633 -6.13 -1.41 -11.64
CA LEU A 633 -5.30 -0.56 -10.80
C LEU A 633 -4.67 -1.38 -9.67
N VAL A 634 -3.53 -0.93 -9.17
CA VAL A 634 -2.87 -1.50 -8.00
C VAL A 634 -3.83 -1.38 -6.80
N ALA A 635 -4.17 -2.54 -6.23
CA ALA A 635 -4.92 -2.64 -4.98
C ALA A 635 -3.96 -2.73 -3.79
N GLU A 636 -2.86 -3.46 -3.93
CA GLU A 636 -1.83 -3.59 -2.89
C GLU A 636 -0.46 -3.89 -3.50
N ALA A 637 0.56 -3.17 -3.06
CA ALA A 637 1.97 -3.46 -3.35
C ALA A 637 2.76 -3.48 -2.03
N GLY A 638 2.25 -4.21 -1.03
CA GLY A 638 2.61 -4.07 0.39
C GLY A 638 1.83 -2.97 1.10
N LEU A 639 1.96 -2.90 2.42
CA LEU A 639 1.27 -1.95 3.28
C LEU A 639 2.24 -0.95 3.90
N VAL A 640 1.80 0.30 4.00
CA VAL A 640 2.43 1.36 4.78
C VAL A 640 1.72 1.47 6.12
N LEU A 641 2.49 1.48 7.20
CA LEU A 641 1.97 1.64 8.54
C LEU A 641 1.93 3.12 8.93
N GLY A 642 0.93 3.49 9.72
CA GLY A 642 0.79 4.85 10.23
C GLY A 642 0.11 4.85 11.61
N PRO A 643 0.26 5.95 12.36
CA PRO A 643 -0.31 6.06 13.70
C PRO A 643 -1.84 6.17 13.70
N THR A 644 -2.46 6.44 12.54
CA THR A 644 -3.91 6.58 12.41
C THR A 644 -4.51 5.62 11.40
N GLY A 645 -5.53 4.92 11.86
CA GLY A 645 -6.35 4.06 11.03
C GLY A 645 -5.74 2.69 10.78
N ALA A 646 -6.33 1.97 9.82
CA ALA A 646 -5.79 0.72 9.34
C ALA A 646 -4.56 0.98 8.45
N PRO A 647 -3.63 0.02 8.33
CA PRO A 647 -2.56 0.05 7.33
C PRO A 647 -3.09 0.40 5.94
N VAL A 648 -2.34 1.23 5.23
CA VAL A 648 -2.72 1.76 3.90
C VAL A 648 -1.97 1.00 2.81
N PRO A 649 -2.63 0.53 1.74
CA PRO A 649 -1.92 -0.10 0.64
C PRO A 649 -0.97 0.88 -0.06
N ALA A 650 0.29 0.48 -0.17
CA ALA A 650 1.30 1.23 -0.90
C ALA A 650 0.91 1.31 -2.37
N PHE A 651 1.00 2.51 -2.94
CA PHE A 651 0.73 2.78 -4.36
C PHE A 651 -0.67 2.40 -4.85
N ALA A 652 -1.67 2.38 -3.96
CA ALA A 652 -3.07 2.21 -4.35
C ALA A 652 -3.47 3.19 -5.46
N ASP A 653 -4.32 2.73 -6.37
CA ASP A 653 -4.82 3.45 -7.55
C ASP A 653 -3.79 3.76 -8.64
N ARG A 654 -2.54 3.31 -8.50
CA ARG A 654 -1.57 3.39 -9.60
C ARG A 654 -1.90 2.37 -10.68
N GLN A 655 -1.51 2.66 -11.93
CA GLN A 655 -1.65 1.68 -13.00
C GLN A 655 -0.58 0.60 -12.87
N HIS A 656 -0.90 -0.60 -13.38
CA HIS A 656 0.13 -1.62 -13.54
C HIS A 656 1.23 -1.12 -14.49
N GLY A 657 2.49 -1.18 -14.05
CA GLY A 657 3.64 -0.64 -14.78
C GLY A 657 3.95 0.85 -14.51
N ASP A 658 3.15 1.56 -13.70
CA ASP A 658 3.51 2.89 -13.20
C ASP A 658 4.79 2.78 -12.35
N PRO A 659 5.79 3.68 -12.52
CA PRO A 659 7.02 3.62 -11.74
C PRO A 659 6.79 3.85 -10.24
N GLY A 660 5.77 4.61 -9.87
CA GLY A 660 5.57 5.05 -8.50
C GLY A 660 6.64 6.03 -8.04
N PHE A 661 6.66 6.30 -6.74
CA PHE A 661 7.65 7.19 -6.13
C PHE A 661 9.04 6.55 -6.10
N GLY A 662 10.02 7.21 -6.74
CA GLY A 662 11.39 6.71 -6.83
C GLY A 662 11.46 5.34 -7.52
N ASP A 663 10.63 5.13 -8.54
CA ASP A 663 10.53 3.91 -9.35
C ASP A 663 10.30 2.61 -8.53
N ALA A 664 9.80 2.74 -7.30
CA ALA A 664 9.70 1.65 -6.34
C ALA A 664 8.64 0.59 -6.68
N LEU A 665 7.75 0.86 -7.64
CA LEU A 665 6.81 -0.14 -8.17
C LEU A 665 7.41 -1.04 -9.25
N LEU A 666 8.58 -0.68 -9.81
CA LEU A 666 9.22 -1.44 -10.88
C LEU A 666 10.15 -2.54 -10.37
N VAL A 667 10.48 -2.52 -9.07
CA VAL A 667 11.50 -3.35 -8.46
C VAL A 667 11.01 -4.05 -7.18
N ALA A 668 11.69 -5.12 -6.82
CA ALA A 668 11.63 -5.75 -5.51
C ALA A 668 11.84 -4.76 -4.38
N ARG A 669 11.09 -4.90 -3.29
CA ARG A 669 11.33 -4.11 -2.08
C ARG A 669 10.90 -4.83 -0.82
N GLN A 670 11.47 -4.39 0.29
CA GLN A 670 10.95 -4.74 1.60
C GLN A 670 9.72 -3.89 1.95
N ALA A 671 8.83 -4.45 2.76
CA ALA A 671 7.66 -3.76 3.29
C ALA A 671 7.52 -4.06 4.79
N ALA A 672 6.85 -3.19 5.54
CA ALA A 672 6.54 -3.45 6.95
C ALA A 672 5.54 -4.59 7.12
N ALA A 673 4.55 -4.65 6.24
CA ALA A 673 3.53 -5.68 6.24
C ALA A 673 2.91 -5.86 4.85
N VAL A 674 2.16 -6.95 4.73
CA VAL A 674 1.35 -7.31 3.56
C VAL A 674 -0.05 -7.73 4.03
N GLY A 675 -1.03 -7.62 3.15
CA GLY A 675 -2.40 -8.03 3.40
C GLY A 675 -2.60 -9.54 3.30
N PRO A 676 -3.82 -10.03 3.60
CA PRO A 676 -4.13 -11.46 3.59
C PRO A 676 -4.36 -12.05 2.19
N GLY A 677 -4.20 -11.26 1.13
CA GLY A 677 -4.52 -11.67 -0.24
C GLY A 677 -3.65 -12.83 -0.74
N CYS A 678 -2.33 -12.68 -0.69
CA CYS A 678 -1.39 -13.72 -1.08
C CYS A 678 -0.09 -13.61 -0.29
N LEU A 679 0.32 -14.71 0.37
CA LEU A 679 1.48 -14.72 1.26
C LEU A 679 2.20 -16.07 1.23
N LEU A 680 3.47 -16.10 0.80
CA LEU A 680 4.35 -17.25 0.91
C LEU A 680 5.19 -17.17 2.20
N THR A 681 5.21 -18.23 3.01
CA THR A 681 5.98 -18.31 4.28
C THR A 681 6.43 -19.74 4.59
N ARG A 682 7.42 -19.88 5.50
CA ARG A 682 7.72 -21.18 6.13
C ARG A 682 6.54 -21.59 7.01
N ARG A 683 6.14 -22.86 6.91
CA ARG A 683 5.15 -23.46 7.81
C ARG A 683 5.62 -23.44 9.26
N ALA A 684 6.89 -23.75 9.50
CA ALA A 684 7.45 -23.77 10.84
C ALA A 684 7.37 -22.40 11.53
N ASP A 685 7.72 -21.33 10.81
CA ASP A 685 7.61 -19.95 11.33
C ASP A 685 6.14 -19.59 11.60
N PHE A 686 5.22 -19.96 10.68
CA PHE A 686 3.78 -19.71 10.85
C PHE A 686 3.24 -20.37 12.12
N LEU A 687 3.53 -21.64 12.35
CA LEU A 687 3.07 -22.35 13.55
C LEU A 687 3.74 -21.84 14.83
N ALA A 688 5.06 -21.58 14.80
CA ALA A 688 5.81 -21.10 15.96
C ALA A 688 5.33 -19.72 16.44
N LEU A 689 4.87 -18.87 15.52
CA LEU A 689 4.35 -17.53 15.80
C LEU A 689 2.85 -17.49 16.10
N GLY A 690 2.19 -18.66 16.15
CA GLY A 690 0.74 -18.77 16.35
C GLY A 690 -0.09 -18.30 15.15
N GLY A 691 0.52 -18.23 13.96
CA GLY A 691 -0.11 -17.82 12.71
C GLY A 691 -0.75 -16.44 12.78
N PHE A 692 -1.91 -16.32 12.15
CA PHE A 692 -2.80 -15.18 12.32
C PHE A 692 -3.53 -15.32 13.65
N ASP A 693 -3.42 -14.32 14.54
CA ASP A 693 -4.02 -14.38 15.87
C ASP A 693 -5.56 -14.33 15.77
N PRO A 694 -6.26 -15.44 16.09
CA PRO A 694 -7.70 -15.52 15.87
C PRO A 694 -8.54 -14.83 16.95
N LEU A 695 -7.91 -14.30 18.00
CA LEU A 695 -8.58 -13.58 19.08
C LEU A 695 -8.47 -12.08 18.89
N LEU A 696 -7.28 -11.61 18.50
CA LEU A 696 -7.00 -10.20 18.26
C LEU A 696 -7.36 -9.76 16.83
N PHE A 697 -7.09 -10.61 15.84
CA PHE A 697 -7.22 -10.29 14.41
C PHE A 697 -7.97 -11.39 13.63
N PRO A 698 -9.24 -11.66 13.96
CA PRO A 698 -9.98 -12.76 13.35
C PRO A 698 -10.14 -12.66 11.83
N ASP A 699 -10.28 -11.45 11.26
CA ASP A 699 -10.79 -11.29 9.89
C ASP A 699 -9.99 -10.37 8.97
N HIS A 700 -9.26 -9.36 9.47
CA HIS A 700 -8.71 -8.32 8.59
C HIS A 700 -7.19 -8.11 8.69
N LEU A 701 -6.64 -8.04 9.91
CA LEU A 701 -5.27 -7.58 10.17
C LEU A 701 -4.33 -8.69 10.64
N GLY A 702 -4.75 -9.95 10.55
CA GLY A 702 -3.93 -11.11 10.96
C GLY A 702 -2.62 -11.22 10.18
N ALA A 703 -2.64 -10.96 8.88
CA ALA A 703 -1.44 -10.93 8.03
C ALA A 703 -0.47 -9.80 8.40
N VAL A 704 -1.00 -8.66 8.87
CA VAL A 704 -0.21 -7.51 9.31
C VAL A 704 0.52 -7.84 10.61
N ASP A 705 -0.19 -8.35 11.61
CA ASP A 705 0.42 -8.79 12.87
C ASP A 705 1.46 -9.91 12.64
N TYR A 706 1.16 -10.87 11.78
CA TYR A 706 2.10 -11.94 11.42
C TYR A 706 3.36 -11.41 10.73
N SER A 707 3.21 -10.47 9.79
CA SER A 707 4.34 -9.79 9.15
C SER A 707 5.24 -9.13 10.19
N LEU A 708 4.65 -8.40 11.15
CA LEU A 708 5.41 -7.73 12.20
C LEU A 708 6.07 -8.72 13.18
N LYS A 709 5.42 -9.84 13.51
CA LYS A 709 6.03 -10.94 14.29
C LYS A 709 7.27 -11.51 13.60
N LEU A 710 7.21 -11.76 12.28
CA LEU A 710 8.36 -12.21 11.50
C LEU A 710 9.51 -11.19 11.58
N GLN A 711 9.20 -9.91 11.38
CA GLN A 711 10.22 -8.85 11.42
C GLN A 711 10.84 -8.65 12.80
N ALA A 712 10.06 -8.84 13.86
CA ALA A 712 10.58 -8.84 15.23
C ALA A 712 11.59 -9.98 15.50
N LEU A 713 11.57 -11.05 14.69
CA LEU A 713 12.59 -12.10 14.67
C LEU A 713 13.75 -11.83 13.69
N GLY A 714 13.80 -10.63 13.09
CA GLY A 714 14.80 -10.27 12.09
C GLY A 714 14.56 -10.87 10.70
N ARG A 715 13.36 -11.42 10.44
CA ARG A 715 12.97 -11.94 9.11
C ARG A 715 12.36 -10.83 8.27
N ARG A 716 12.73 -10.76 6.99
CA ARG A 716 12.27 -9.71 6.08
C ARG A 716 10.96 -10.09 5.39
N VAL A 717 10.12 -9.11 5.13
CA VAL A 717 8.91 -9.24 4.30
C VAL A 717 9.20 -8.56 2.96
N VAL A 718 9.10 -9.31 1.87
CA VAL A 718 9.44 -8.84 0.51
C VAL A 718 8.18 -8.77 -0.34
N VAL A 719 8.04 -7.70 -1.10
CA VAL A 719 7.04 -7.55 -2.15
C VAL A 719 7.76 -7.53 -3.50
N THR A 720 7.25 -8.31 -4.46
CA THR A 720 7.79 -8.36 -5.82
C THR A 720 6.75 -7.89 -6.85
N PRO A 721 7.12 -7.00 -7.79
CA PRO A 721 6.26 -6.64 -8.91
C PRO A 721 6.27 -7.69 -10.03
N ASP A 722 7.19 -8.65 -9.99
CA ASP A 722 7.35 -9.68 -11.03
C ASP A 722 6.39 -10.87 -10.85
N ALA A 723 5.69 -10.93 -9.72
CA ALA A 723 4.55 -11.82 -9.53
C ALA A 723 3.31 -10.95 -9.34
N VAL A 724 2.28 -11.20 -10.15
CA VAL A 724 1.05 -10.42 -10.14
C VAL A 724 -0.13 -11.34 -9.92
N VAL A 725 -0.97 -10.98 -8.96
CA VAL A 725 -2.29 -11.58 -8.75
C VAL A 725 -3.35 -10.50 -8.86
N ALA A 726 -4.50 -10.81 -9.47
CA ALA A 726 -5.56 -9.85 -9.70
C ALA A 726 -6.89 -10.38 -9.16
N PHE A 727 -7.72 -9.49 -8.63
CA PHE A 727 -9.10 -9.83 -8.34
C PHE A 727 -9.84 -10.14 -9.63
N ALA A 728 -10.60 -11.25 -9.64
CA ALA A 728 -11.54 -11.53 -10.70
C ALA A 728 -12.58 -10.40 -10.81
N ALA A 729 -13.16 -10.21 -12.00
CA ALA A 729 -14.16 -9.18 -12.25
C ALA A 729 -15.27 -9.21 -11.18
N GLY A 730 -15.49 -8.06 -10.52
CA GLY A 730 -16.50 -7.90 -9.47
C GLY A 730 -16.26 -8.63 -8.15
N SER A 731 -15.08 -9.21 -7.95
CA SER A 731 -14.75 -9.93 -6.71
C SER A 731 -14.05 -9.06 -5.64
N ASP A 732 -13.50 -7.90 -6.02
CA ASP A 732 -12.88 -6.93 -5.11
C ASP A 732 -13.85 -5.91 -4.51
N ALA A 733 -15.04 -5.76 -5.12
CA ALA A 733 -16.13 -5.06 -4.50
C ALA A 733 -16.55 -5.87 -3.27
N THR A 734 -16.13 -5.41 -2.10
CA THR A 734 -16.61 -5.92 -0.83
C THR A 734 -18.14 -5.99 -0.91
N SER A 735 -18.71 -7.19 -0.72
CA SER A 735 -20.12 -7.33 -0.40
C SER A 735 -20.44 -6.27 0.66
N ALA A 736 -21.30 -5.31 0.29
CA ALA A 736 -21.46 -4.01 0.93
C ALA A 736 -20.93 -3.99 2.37
N GLU A 737 -19.83 -3.28 2.63
CA GLU A 737 -19.18 -3.24 3.94
C GLU A 737 -20.23 -2.95 5.01
N THR A 738 -20.60 -3.98 5.76
CA THR A 738 -21.67 -3.82 6.76
C THR A 738 -21.14 -2.96 7.91
N PRO A 739 -22.00 -2.24 8.64
CA PRO A 739 -21.57 -1.55 9.86
C PRO A 739 -20.83 -2.48 10.84
N ALA A 740 -21.20 -3.76 10.88
CA ALA A 740 -20.52 -4.76 11.69
C ALA A 740 -19.08 -5.04 11.22
N HIS A 741 -18.85 -5.18 9.90
CA HIS A 741 -17.50 -5.34 9.35
C HIS A 741 -16.63 -4.10 9.60
N ARG A 742 -17.20 -2.90 9.45
CA ARG A 742 -16.49 -1.65 9.74
C ARG A 742 -16.07 -1.57 11.20
N VAL A 743 -16.99 -1.83 12.13
CA VAL A 743 -16.71 -1.85 13.58
C VAL A 743 -15.67 -2.92 13.93
N ALA A 744 -15.74 -4.10 13.31
CA ALA A 744 -14.75 -5.16 13.50
C ALA A 744 -13.35 -4.72 13.03
N ARG A 745 -13.25 -4.13 11.84
CA ARG A 745 -11.99 -3.61 11.29
C ARG A 745 -11.42 -2.47 12.14
N GLU A 746 -12.26 -1.56 12.62
CA GLU A 746 -11.86 -0.49 13.54
C GLU A 746 -11.38 -1.03 14.89
N ARG A 747 -12.01 -2.09 15.40
CA ARG A 747 -11.53 -2.81 16.59
C ARG A 747 -10.15 -3.39 16.35
N GLU A 748 -9.97 -4.17 15.28
CA GLU A 748 -8.67 -4.76 14.95
C GLU A 748 -7.59 -3.68 14.77
N ALA A 749 -7.89 -2.56 14.11
CA ALA A 749 -6.95 -1.46 13.94
C ALA A 749 -6.51 -0.85 15.28
N ARG A 750 -7.44 -0.67 16.23
CA ARG A 750 -7.11 -0.20 17.60
C ARG A 750 -6.23 -1.18 18.35
N VAL A 751 -6.52 -2.48 18.24
CA VAL A 751 -5.71 -3.54 18.86
C VAL A 751 -4.31 -3.58 18.24
N LEU A 752 -4.20 -3.47 16.92
CA LEU A 752 -2.92 -3.41 16.21
C LEU A 752 -2.09 -2.22 16.69
N PHE A 753 -2.71 -1.03 16.81
CA PHE A 753 -2.04 0.16 17.32
C PHE A 753 -1.54 -0.03 18.76
N ALA A 754 -2.35 -0.58 19.66
CA ALA A 754 -1.93 -0.82 21.04
C ALA A 754 -0.78 -1.85 21.13
N ARG A 755 -0.81 -2.87 20.28
CA ARG A 755 0.19 -3.94 20.25
C ARG A 755 1.52 -3.52 19.61
N TRP A 756 1.47 -2.67 18.59
CA TRP A 756 2.60 -2.36 17.71
C TRP A 756 2.90 -0.85 17.62
N THR A 757 2.60 -0.09 18.67
CA THR A 757 2.65 1.38 18.68
C THR A 757 3.94 1.94 18.10
N THR A 758 5.09 1.39 18.49
CA THR A 758 6.42 1.88 18.05
C THR A 758 6.60 1.79 16.54
N VAL A 759 6.26 0.66 15.91
CA VAL A 759 6.44 0.47 14.46
C VAL A 759 5.34 1.18 13.65
N LEU A 760 4.12 1.31 14.17
CA LEU A 760 3.08 2.14 13.51
C LEU A 760 3.44 3.63 13.54
N ALA A 761 4.17 4.08 14.58
CA ALA A 761 4.64 5.45 14.68
C ALA A 761 5.88 5.73 13.80
N ASN A 762 6.67 4.71 13.46
CA ASN A 762 7.88 4.86 12.66
C ASN A 762 8.15 3.58 11.84
N ASP A 763 7.41 3.43 10.74
CA ASP A 763 7.59 2.34 9.79
C ASP A 763 9.02 2.42 9.19
N PRO A 764 9.89 1.39 9.36
CA PRO A 764 11.25 1.41 8.82
C PRO A 764 11.32 1.49 7.29
N PHE A 765 10.31 0.94 6.60
CA PHE A 765 10.25 0.85 5.14
C PHE A 765 9.43 1.99 4.52
N TYR A 766 8.99 2.95 5.34
CA TYR A 766 8.40 4.22 4.92
C TYR A 766 9.20 5.40 5.47
N SER A 767 9.57 6.37 4.63
CA SER A 767 10.37 7.50 5.10
C SER A 767 9.53 8.44 5.99
N PRO A 768 10.06 8.93 7.13
CA PRO A 768 9.36 9.85 8.02
C PRO A 768 9.27 11.24 7.41
N LEU A 769 9.96 11.48 6.29
CA LEU A 769 9.86 12.69 5.49
C LEU A 769 8.65 12.65 4.53
N LEU A 770 7.99 11.51 4.34
CA LEU A 770 6.83 11.36 3.47
C LEU A 770 5.52 11.44 4.26
N GLY A 771 4.48 11.98 3.62
CA GLY A 771 3.15 12.14 4.21
C GLY A 771 2.52 10.80 4.58
N ARG A 772 2.07 10.66 5.83
CA ARG A 772 1.54 9.38 6.37
C ARG A 772 0.06 9.14 6.09
N GLY A 773 -0.61 10.10 5.46
CA GLY A 773 -2.01 9.99 5.03
C GLY A 773 -2.17 9.20 3.73
N ALA A 774 -3.41 8.86 3.38
CA ALA A 774 -3.73 8.27 2.09
C ALA A 774 -3.94 9.35 1.02
N PRO A 775 -3.39 9.19 -0.21
CA PRO A 775 -2.58 8.06 -0.65
C PRO A 775 -1.12 8.21 -0.21
N GLY A 776 -0.52 7.10 0.25
CA GLY A 776 0.90 7.09 0.58
C GLY A 776 1.76 7.47 -0.64
N PHE A 777 2.92 8.09 -0.37
CA PHE A 777 3.88 8.56 -1.38
C PHE A 777 3.39 9.74 -2.26
N ALA A 778 2.39 10.50 -1.79
CA ALA A 778 1.86 11.65 -2.52
C ALA A 778 2.58 12.98 -2.24
N GLY A 779 3.36 13.07 -1.15
CA GLY A 779 4.04 14.30 -0.76
C GLY A 779 4.94 14.15 0.47
N LEU A 780 5.47 15.28 0.95
CA LEU A 780 6.31 15.39 2.14
C LEU A 780 5.45 15.59 3.38
N ALA A 781 5.84 15.00 4.51
CA ALA A 781 5.16 15.18 5.80
C ALA A 781 5.33 16.61 6.33
N TRP A 782 4.27 17.17 6.90
CA TRP A 782 4.24 18.49 7.51
C TRP A 782 3.60 18.43 8.92
N PRO A 783 4.38 18.57 10.01
CA PRO A 783 5.84 18.53 10.04
C PRO A 783 6.38 17.13 9.65
N PRO A 784 7.68 17.02 9.30
CA PRO A 784 8.36 15.73 9.17
C PRO A 784 8.24 14.91 10.48
N GLY A 785 8.20 13.59 10.35
CA GLY A 785 8.33 12.68 11.49
C GLY A 785 9.74 12.64 12.06
N ASP A 786 10.01 11.67 12.95
CA ASP A 786 11.31 11.49 13.59
C ASP A 786 12.44 11.31 12.55
N ARG A 787 13.48 12.14 12.67
CA ARG A 787 14.67 12.15 11.79
C ARG A 787 15.92 11.56 12.46
N SER A 788 15.75 10.85 13.57
CA SER A 788 16.80 10.05 14.20
C SER A 788 17.33 8.99 13.21
N PRO A 789 18.61 8.56 13.33
CA PRO A 789 19.14 7.44 12.55
C PRO A 789 18.32 6.17 12.76
N ARG A 790 18.05 5.41 11.68
CA ARG A 790 17.11 4.27 11.69
C ARG A 790 17.72 3.02 11.09
N ARG A 791 17.33 1.89 11.69
CA ARG A 791 17.66 0.51 11.27
C ARG A 791 16.41 -0.14 10.67
N PRO A 792 16.54 -1.14 9.78
CA PRO A 792 15.42 -1.89 9.21
C PRO A 792 14.90 -2.94 10.19
N THR A 793 14.62 -2.54 11.44
CA THR A 793 14.25 -3.45 12.53
C THR A 793 12.87 -3.13 13.06
N VAL A 794 12.09 -4.17 13.33
CA VAL A 794 10.80 -4.06 14.03
C VAL A 794 10.99 -4.49 15.49
N PRO A 795 10.59 -3.67 16.48
CA PRO A 795 10.69 -4.02 17.89
C PRO A 795 9.70 -5.13 18.27
N GLN A 796 9.89 -5.77 19.42
CA GLN A 796 8.95 -6.79 19.92
C GLN A 796 7.57 -6.19 20.22
N PRO A 797 6.48 -6.98 20.08
CA PRO A 797 5.13 -6.50 20.34
C PRO A 797 4.91 -6.18 21.82
N HIS A 798 4.08 -5.18 22.08
CA HIS A 798 3.57 -4.90 23.41
C HIS A 798 2.46 -5.89 23.78
N ALA A 799 2.38 -6.24 25.06
CA ALA A 799 1.26 -7.02 25.58
C ALA A 799 -0.03 -6.19 25.50
N VAL A 800 -1.08 -6.75 24.91
CA VAL A 800 -2.40 -6.12 24.88
C VAL A 800 -3.13 -6.49 26.17
N PRO A 801 -3.56 -5.52 27.01
CA PRO A 801 -4.29 -5.82 28.24
C PRO A 801 -5.60 -6.58 27.96
N PRO A 802 -6.03 -7.49 28.85
CA PRO A 802 -7.33 -8.14 28.74
C PRO A 802 -8.47 -7.10 28.71
N GLY A 803 -9.38 -7.21 27.75
CA GLY A 803 -10.56 -6.34 27.63
C GLY A 803 -10.51 -5.26 26.54
N TRP A 804 -9.48 -5.26 25.68
CA TRP A 804 -9.39 -4.42 24.47
C TRP A 804 -10.25 -4.93 23.28
#